data_AF-Q9VB71-F1
#
_entry.id   AF-Q9VB71-F1
#
_cell.length_a   1.000
_cell.length_b   1.000
_cell.length_c   1.000
_cell.angle_alpha   90.00
_cell.angle_beta   90.00
_cell.angle_gamma   90.00
#
_symmetry.space_group_name_H-M   'P 1'
#
loop_
_entity.id
_entity.type
_entity.pdbx_description
1 polymer ?
#
loop_
_entity_poly.entity_id
_entity_poly.type
_entity_poly.pdbx_seq_one_letter_code
_entity_poly.pdbx_strand_id
1 'polypeptide(L)'
;MKSSKRKMSRLFKTASVNSKSLSMMNLEERFRESVEPAQINLLRDLNDKFFSSSYQLVQSLSERFPFLAGKVKLYVDILSRLHAHYVNEVEQGRAMHEKVRTADEKLQLALRTTAISEAMMEHLRESLEDAWRNEDATKNREETMQLQLMSLVRSDQSNMTKGTTDHVPISNKDLQLHRLVLRERDRLAAELKDHQKRLQTNRLYSESVEVMIEVYKEIISKLNARAKKAELDNFRLEHRCNVEQDKYEDRLLHLNKELVAVVQQNEELQAAEKDFMELAATNEALKQRSDRLSRENHTLTKSLRIMEDEKNKLQTSLKVSEGLNDAQRRDKLDLELARRSAERDAKKKADDSMILERRFHLLAKKNTELNDQVLVNQNELKVQEKKMLMATAKLNEAIRQKEEIARSRDKLRAEISRLNDIVAGVRHEIASIRHQMQDLLTDLLRANKQLDEKDLQVQKIAREKREQSLELNDAYKKIDGIEETLALKSERLEVLQVELQQKQQEFANVKKQMEVIQSEKVMLMKTMDMCSRDRSTLQNTMTKLTHQINQMTSSLAINEKEISSLKNQIEQLNRTVKQKQNEIHAKSRLLASTKTDLREMKIRLEQAAHTIDTDEKRFKNMACALDEVTKEKSLVGLQMVRRNDEVRLLREKLDMMQKAIDRGTMQYNQRVEDIRLLKLEVVNLRTSHECMQREVGNKAAMRHDVIRLERQLNQERLKVSAYSEELSRPCRIHRWRVLLGKDPRRFELIRKIQQLLKRNIRLSVERENKAKELAELEHVHEEFKRQMTNLPDPSVRQKLCIQQRINRRQTRQLKAMKAELRINEIDLKTREHLIEGFQEQLRLHHLENKENFIGKGDFSIRSGKATEDEFTEQVFDMSATCES
;
A
#
# COMPACT_ATOMS: atom_id res chain seq x y z
N MET A 1 50.37 -83.71 -67.01
CA MET A 1 51.56 -84.18 -66.27
C MET A 1 52.22 -83.04 -65.51
N LYS A 2 52.23 -83.09 -64.16
CA LYS A 2 53.35 -82.75 -63.26
C LYS A 2 52.81 -82.69 -61.83
N SER A 3 52.96 -83.82 -61.14
CA SER A 3 52.51 -84.01 -59.76
C SER A 3 53.39 -83.26 -58.75
N SER A 4 52.73 -82.80 -57.70
CA SER A 4 53.24 -82.43 -56.38
C SER A 4 54.61 -82.99 -55.98
N LYS A 5 55.54 -82.09 -55.66
CA LYS A 5 56.57 -82.29 -54.62
C LYS A 5 56.34 -81.19 -53.58
N ARG A 6 55.97 -81.54 -52.34
CA ARG A 6 56.89 -81.75 -51.19
C ARG A 6 57.87 -80.59 -51.01
N LYS A 7 58.16 -80.07 -49.82
CA LYS A 7 57.60 -80.08 -48.46
C LYS A 7 58.67 -79.30 -47.67
N MET A 8 58.27 -78.33 -46.85
CA MET A 8 59.04 -77.81 -45.69
C MET A 8 60.55 -77.54 -45.81
N SER A 9 60.91 -76.27 -45.86
CA SER A 9 62.11 -75.75 -45.20
C SER A 9 61.70 -74.78 -44.08
N ARG A 10 61.47 -75.31 -42.87
CA ARG A 10 61.41 -74.49 -41.66
C ARG A 10 62.84 -74.08 -41.31
N LEU A 11 63.19 -72.80 -41.46
CA LEU A 11 64.39 -72.23 -40.86
C LEU A 11 64.00 -71.09 -39.92
N PHE A 12 64.22 -71.33 -38.63
CA PHE A 12 64.06 -70.35 -37.56
C PHE A 12 65.04 -69.19 -37.77
N LYS A 13 64.55 -67.95 -37.74
CA LYS A 13 65.37 -66.78 -37.42
C LYS A 13 64.71 -65.99 -36.29
N THR A 14 65.09 -66.35 -35.07
CA THR A 14 64.74 -65.66 -33.82
C THR A 14 65.72 -64.51 -33.56
N ALA A 15 65.50 -63.38 -34.21
CA ALA A 15 66.05 -62.04 -33.90
C ALA A 15 65.31 -61.05 -34.83
N SER A 16 64.78 -59.90 -34.41
CA SER A 16 65.06 -59.05 -33.25
C SER A 16 63.75 -58.41 -32.74
N VAL A 17 63.61 -58.22 -31.43
CA VAL A 17 62.43 -57.62 -30.78
C VAL A 17 62.50 -56.07 -30.76
N ASN A 18 63.64 -55.46 -31.10
CA ASN A 18 63.97 -54.08 -30.71
C ASN A 18 63.87 -53.00 -31.81
N SER A 19 62.99 -53.14 -32.82
CA SER A 19 62.85 -52.08 -33.84
C SER A 19 61.47 -51.93 -34.51
N LYS A 20 60.41 -51.71 -33.71
CA LYS A 20 59.16 -51.08 -34.22
C LYS A 20 58.27 -50.39 -33.17
N SER A 21 58.81 -50.02 -32.01
CA SER A 21 58.19 -49.09 -31.05
C SER A 21 58.07 -47.65 -31.58
N LEU A 22 58.79 -47.33 -32.67
CA LEU A 22 58.90 -46.02 -33.35
C LEU A 22 57.58 -45.43 -33.92
N SER A 23 56.43 -46.09 -33.77
CA SER A 23 55.15 -45.62 -34.33
C SER A 23 54.14 -45.07 -33.31
N MET A 24 54.26 -45.33 -32.01
CA MET A 24 53.29 -44.82 -31.02
C MET A 24 53.68 -43.48 -30.41
N MET A 25 54.94 -43.28 -30.02
CA MET A 25 55.40 -41.96 -29.55
C MET A 25 55.20 -40.87 -30.62
N ASN A 26 55.46 -41.20 -31.89
CA ASN A 26 55.24 -40.33 -33.04
C ASN A 26 53.74 -40.00 -33.29
N LEU A 27 52.82 -40.74 -32.66
CA LEU A 27 51.38 -40.50 -32.72
C LEU A 27 50.91 -39.71 -31.50
N GLU A 28 51.41 -40.01 -30.29
CA GLU A 28 51.17 -39.20 -29.09
C GLU A 28 51.66 -37.76 -29.27
N GLU A 29 52.80 -37.54 -29.93
CA GLU A 29 53.26 -36.18 -30.25
C GLU A 29 52.37 -35.43 -31.24
N ARG A 30 51.63 -36.13 -32.12
CA ARG A 30 50.67 -35.52 -33.06
C ARG A 30 49.32 -35.21 -32.44
N PHE A 31 48.95 -35.88 -31.34
CA PHE A 31 47.66 -35.72 -30.65
C PHE A 31 47.79 -35.13 -29.24
N ARG A 32 48.90 -34.42 -28.95
CA ARG A 32 49.11 -33.74 -27.67
C ARG A 32 48.02 -32.67 -27.48
N GLU A 33 47.38 -32.66 -26.30
CA GLU A 33 46.12 -31.96 -25.98
C GLU A 33 46.24 -30.40 -25.93
N SER A 34 46.59 -29.75 -27.04
CA SER A 34 46.89 -28.30 -27.06
C SER A 34 45.70 -27.38 -27.36
N VAL A 35 44.51 -27.90 -27.64
CA VAL A 35 43.31 -27.11 -27.97
C VAL A 35 42.09 -27.67 -27.25
N GLU A 36 41.41 -26.83 -26.45
CA GLU A 36 40.13 -27.19 -25.84
C GLU A 36 39.07 -27.48 -26.93
N PRO A 37 38.16 -28.45 -26.74
CA PRO A 37 37.08 -28.73 -27.69
C PRO A 37 36.21 -27.52 -28.05
N ALA A 38 36.08 -26.54 -27.14
CA ALA A 38 35.32 -25.31 -27.36
C ALA A 38 36.03 -24.27 -28.26
N GLN A 39 37.34 -24.41 -28.48
CA GLN A 39 38.15 -23.48 -29.27
C GLN A 39 38.42 -23.99 -30.70
N ILE A 40 37.98 -25.21 -31.03
CA ILE A 40 38.19 -25.82 -32.35
C ILE A 40 37.42 -25.04 -33.43
N ASN A 41 38.15 -24.44 -34.35
CA ASN A 41 37.59 -23.82 -35.53
C ASN A 41 37.20 -24.91 -36.54
N LEU A 42 35.88 -25.17 -36.63
CA LEU A 42 35.27 -26.21 -37.47
C LEU A 42 35.60 -26.12 -38.98
N LEU A 43 36.26 -25.07 -39.47
CA LEU A 43 36.75 -24.95 -40.85
C LEU A 43 38.28 -25.05 -40.99
N ARG A 44 39.04 -24.52 -40.02
CA ARG A 44 40.52 -24.46 -40.12
C ARG A 44 41.20 -25.69 -39.51
N ASP A 45 40.66 -26.20 -38.42
CA ASP A 45 41.33 -27.23 -37.62
C ASP A 45 40.94 -28.64 -38.08
N LEU A 46 39.69 -28.81 -38.52
CA LEU A 46 39.17 -30.04 -39.15
C LEU A 46 39.57 -30.17 -40.64
N ASN A 47 40.81 -29.86 -40.96
CA ASN A 47 41.33 -29.93 -42.33
C ASN A 47 41.68 -31.37 -42.78
N ASP A 48 42.01 -31.54 -44.07
CA ASP A 48 42.37 -32.84 -44.64
C ASP A 48 43.54 -33.54 -43.93
N LYS A 49 44.45 -32.80 -43.27
CA LYS A 49 45.55 -33.38 -42.48
C LYS A 49 45.04 -33.98 -41.17
N PHE A 50 44.05 -33.36 -40.53
CA PHE A 50 43.39 -33.93 -39.35
C PHE A 50 42.66 -35.23 -39.70
N PHE A 51 41.86 -35.23 -40.78
CA PHE A 51 41.18 -36.45 -41.23
C PHE A 51 42.17 -37.53 -41.69
N SER A 52 43.22 -37.18 -42.45
CA SER A 52 44.28 -38.12 -42.84
C SER A 52 45.00 -38.73 -41.64
N SER A 53 45.33 -37.92 -40.62
CA SER A 53 45.97 -38.40 -39.39
C SER A 53 45.03 -39.28 -38.56
N SER A 54 43.73 -38.97 -38.56
CA SER A 54 42.69 -39.76 -37.90
C SER A 54 42.48 -41.12 -38.59
N TYR A 55 42.50 -41.18 -39.93
CA TYR A 55 42.45 -42.45 -40.65
C TYR A 55 43.75 -43.27 -40.49
N GLN A 56 44.93 -42.62 -40.40
CA GLN A 56 46.19 -43.29 -40.03
C GLN A 56 46.13 -43.87 -38.61
N LEU A 57 45.56 -43.15 -37.64
CA LEU A 57 45.28 -43.65 -36.29
C LEU A 57 44.35 -44.88 -36.35
N VAL A 58 43.22 -44.80 -37.07
CA VAL A 58 42.30 -45.93 -37.26
C VAL A 58 43.01 -47.14 -37.86
N GLN A 59 43.88 -46.94 -38.85
CA GLN A 59 44.60 -48.04 -39.50
C GLN A 59 45.65 -48.69 -38.58
N SER A 60 46.40 -47.90 -37.81
CA SER A 60 47.33 -48.44 -36.79
C SER A 60 46.61 -49.12 -35.61
N LEU A 61 45.42 -48.64 -35.22
CA LEU A 61 44.56 -49.32 -34.25
C LEU A 61 43.95 -50.59 -34.83
N SER A 62 43.65 -50.65 -36.14
CA SER A 62 43.07 -51.83 -36.79
C SER A 62 43.98 -53.06 -36.70
N GLU A 63 45.31 -52.86 -36.68
CA GLU A 63 46.29 -53.96 -36.54
C GLU A 63 46.38 -54.53 -35.13
N ARG A 64 45.95 -53.78 -34.09
CA ARG A 64 46.11 -54.16 -32.66
C ARG A 64 44.79 -54.37 -31.92
N PHE A 65 43.79 -53.54 -32.18
CA PHE A 65 42.53 -53.49 -31.45
C PHE A 65 41.34 -53.22 -32.41
N PRO A 66 40.86 -54.24 -33.16
CA PRO A 66 39.84 -54.06 -34.21
C PRO A 66 38.54 -53.40 -33.71
N PHE A 67 38.10 -53.72 -32.49
CA PHE A 67 36.89 -53.14 -31.90
C PHE A 67 37.04 -51.64 -31.60
N LEU A 68 38.19 -51.23 -31.05
CA LEU A 68 38.47 -49.81 -30.78
C LEU A 68 38.64 -49.03 -32.08
N ALA A 69 39.34 -49.61 -33.06
CA ALA A 69 39.49 -49.04 -34.40
C ALA A 69 38.12 -48.81 -35.08
N GLY A 70 37.20 -49.77 -34.99
CA GLY A 70 35.83 -49.62 -35.49
C GLY A 70 35.06 -48.47 -34.85
N LYS A 71 35.19 -48.29 -33.53
CA LYS A 71 34.52 -47.20 -32.79
C LYS A 71 35.13 -45.83 -33.12
N VAL A 72 36.46 -45.72 -33.20
CA VAL A 72 37.15 -44.49 -33.62
C VAL A 72 36.79 -44.14 -35.07
N LYS A 73 36.79 -45.13 -35.98
CA LYS A 73 36.36 -44.93 -37.37
C LYS A 73 34.94 -44.38 -37.44
N LEU A 74 33.98 -44.94 -36.70
CA LEU A 74 32.60 -44.45 -36.68
C LEU A 74 32.53 -42.95 -36.30
N TYR A 75 33.29 -42.52 -35.30
CA TYR A 75 33.34 -41.10 -34.92
C TYR A 75 34.01 -40.22 -35.99
N VAL A 76 35.09 -40.67 -36.62
CA VAL A 76 35.76 -39.96 -37.73
C VAL A 76 34.83 -39.86 -38.95
N ASP A 77 34.09 -40.92 -39.29
CA ASP A 77 33.11 -40.97 -40.37
C ASP A 77 31.88 -40.08 -40.09
N ILE A 78 31.53 -39.84 -38.83
CA ILE A 78 30.48 -38.89 -38.42
C ILE A 78 31.00 -37.45 -38.49
N LEU A 79 32.19 -37.19 -37.95
CA LEU A 79 32.82 -35.87 -38.00
C LEU A 79 33.09 -35.41 -39.43
N SER A 80 33.52 -36.29 -40.34
CA SER A 80 33.74 -35.92 -41.75
C SER A 80 32.44 -35.57 -42.48
N ARG A 81 31.33 -36.27 -42.17
CA ARG A 81 29.99 -35.95 -42.71
C ARG A 81 29.45 -34.63 -42.17
N LEU A 82 29.59 -34.38 -40.87
CA LEU A 82 29.20 -33.10 -40.25
C LEU A 82 30.06 -31.94 -40.77
N HIS A 83 31.37 -32.15 -40.92
CA HIS A 83 32.28 -31.17 -41.52
C HIS A 83 31.90 -30.85 -42.97
N ALA A 84 31.66 -31.87 -43.81
CA ALA A 84 31.24 -31.67 -45.19
C ALA A 84 29.91 -30.90 -45.30
N HIS A 85 28.95 -31.17 -44.42
CA HIS A 85 27.71 -30.39 -44.34
C HIS A 85 27.98 -28.94 -43.92
N TYR A 86 28.82 -28.72 -42.91
CA TYR A 86 29.16 -27.38 -42.42
C TYR A 86 29.91 -26.54 -43.46
N VAL A 87 30.85 -27.12 -44.20
CA VAL A 87 31.54 -26.46 -45.32
C VAL A 87 30.55 -26.03 -46.40
N ASN A 88 29.63 -26.92 -46.80
CA ASN A 88 28.63 -26.64 -47.82
C ASN A 88 27.68 -25.49 -47.39
N GLU A 89 27.20 -25.49 -46.14
CA GLU A 89 26.40 -24.38 -45.59
C GLU A 89 27.17 -23.05 -45.59
N VAL A 90 28.47 -23.06 -45.26
CA VAL A 90 29.32 -21.86 -45.26
C VAL A 90 29.64 -21.37 -46.68
N GLU A 91 29.72 -22.25 -47.67
CA GLU A 91 29.83 -21.88 -49.08
C GLU A 91 28.52 -21.28 -49.61
N GLN A 92 27.37 -21.88 -49.29
CA GLN A 92 26.06 -21.31 -49.62
C GLN A 92 25.85 -19.94 -48.96
N GLY A 93 26.22 -19.79 -47.68
CA GLY A 93 26.19 -18.51 -46.96
C GLY A 93 27.06 -17.45 -47.63
N ARG A 94 28.30 -17.79 -48.05
CA ARG A 94 29.17 -16.87 -48.80
C ARG A 94 28.57 -16.51 -50.17
N ALA A 95 28.03 -17.48 -50.92
CA ALA A 95 27.37 -17.21 -52.19
C ALA A 95 26.14 -16.30 -52.06
N MET A 96 25.40 -16.41 -50.95
CA MET A 96 24.27 -15.52 -50.65
C MET A 96 24.75 -14.12 -50.24
N HIS A 97 25.82 -13.98 -49.46
CA HIS A 97 26.42 -12.67 -49.19
C HIS A 97 26.95 -11.97 -50.45
N GLU A 98 27.57 -12.69 -51.40
CA GLU A 98 28.00 -12.14 -52.70
C GLU A 98 26.80 -11.62 -53.52
N LYS A 99 25.69 -12.37 -53.53
CA LYS A 99 24.43 -11.95 -54.17
C LYS A 99 23.81 -10.72 -53.51
N VAL A 100 23.83 -10.63 -52.18
CA VAL A 100 23.35 -9.46 -51.44
C VAL A 100 24.22 -8.24 -51.73
N ARG A 101 25.56 -8.37 -51.69
CA ARG A 101 26.48 -7.26 -52.01
C ARG A 101 26.26 -6.73 -53.43
N THR A 102 26.17 -7.62 -54.41
CA THR A 102 25.94 -7.23 -55.82
C THR A 102 24.53 -6.68 -56.08
N ALA A 103 23.53 -7.03 -55.26
CA ALA A 103 22.22 -6.38 -55.29
C ALA A 103 22.28 -4.95 -54.70
N ASP A 104 23.02 -4.77 -53.60
CA ASP A 104 23.19 -3.47 -52.94
C ASP A 104 24.02 -2.49 -53.80
N GLU A 105 25.09 -2.97 -54.44
CA GLU A 105 25.86 -2.22 -55.44
C GLU A 105 24.98 -1.72 -56.60
N LYS A 106 24.07 -2.58 -57.11
CA LYS A 106 23.10 -2.20 -58.15
C LYS A 106 22.06 -1.20 -57.65
N LEU A 107 21.59 -1.35 -56.40
CA LEU A 107 20.66 -0.41 -55.78
C LEU A 107 21.30 0.98 -55.62
N GLN A 108 22.55 1.05 -55.15
CA GLN A 108 23.30 2.31 -55.06
C GLN A 108 23.53 2.95 -56.44
N LEU A 109 23.78 2.16 -57.48
CA LEU A 109 23.92 2.67 -58.85
C LEU A 109 22.57 3.21 -59.39
N ALA A 110 21.47 2.52 -59.11
CA ALA A 110 20.13 2.98 -59.44
C ALA A 110 19.81 4.31 -58.74
N LEU A 111 20.06 4.42 -57.43
CA LEU A 111 19.84 5.66 -56.68
C LEU A 111 20.69 6.83 -57.20
N ARG A 112 21.97 6.60 -57.55
CA ARG A 112 22.83 7.65 -58.16
C ARG A 112 22.32 8.08 -59.53
N THR A 113 21.88 7.15 -60.38
CA THR A 113 21.33 7.49 -61.70
C THR A 113 19.99 8.21 -61.59
N THR A 114 19.14 7.87 -60.63
CA THR A 114 17.91 8.62 -60.33
C THR A 114 18.21 10.05 -59.89
N ALA A 115 19.11 10.24 -58.92
CA ALA A 115 19.50 11.58 -58.44
C ALA A 115 20.12 12.46 -59.55
N ILE A 116 20.93 11.88 -60.44
CA ILE A 116 21.46 12.60 -61.62
C ILE A 116 20.33 12.96 -62.59
N SER A 117 19.35 12.07 -62.79
CA SER A 117 18.20 12.36 -63.67
C SER A 117 17.27 13.43 -63.10
N GLU A 118 17.11 13.50 -61.77
CA GLU A 118 16.35 14.56 -61.09
C GLU A 118 17.03 15.92 -61.27
N ALA A 119 18.33 16.02 -60.97
CA ALA A 119 19.11 17.24 -61.19
C ALA A 119 19.13 17.69 -62.67
N MET A 120 19.20 16.73 -63.61
CA MET A 120 19.12 17.03 -65.04
C MET A 120 17.72 17.51 -65.45
N MET A 121 16.65 16.97 -64.86
CA MET A 121 15.29 17.47 -65.07
C MET A 121 15.06 18.87 -64.46
N GLU A 122 15.69 19.20 -63.33
CA GLU A 122 15.64 20.56 -62.78
C GLU A 122 16.35 21.57 -63.68
N HIS A 123 17.57 21.28 -64.15
CA HIS A 123 18.25 22.15 -65.12
C HIS A 123 17.48 22.28 -66.46
N LEU A 124 16.80 21.24 -66.91
CA LEU A 124 15.92 21.31 -68.08
C LEU A 124 14.65 22.15 -67.81
N ARG A 125 14.17 22.25 -66.56
CA ARG A 125 13.07 23.17 -66.20
C ARG A 125 13.55 24.61 -66.14
N GLU A 126 14.67 24.90 -65.48
CA GLU A 126 15.25 26.25 -65.42
C GLU A 126 15.53 26.81 -66.81
N SER A 127 16.18 26.03 -67.67
CA SER A 127 16.48 26.46 -69.06
C SER A 127 15.23 26.65 -69.92
N LEU A 128 14.13 25.96 -69.61
CA LEU A 128 12.84 26.14 -70.28
C LEU A 128 12.09 27.38 -69.76
N GLU A 129 12.19 27.68 -68.46
CA GLU A 129 11.74 28.97 -67.91
C GLU A 129 12.52 30.15 -68.49
N ASP A 130 13.84 30.05 -68.63
CA ASP A 130 14.66 31.10 -69.25
C ASP A 130 14.37 31.26 -70.75
N ALA A 131 14.08 30.18 -71.47
CA ALA A 131 13.60 30.26 -72.85
C ALA A 131 12.26 31.02 -72.94
N TRP A 132 11.31 30.73 -72.04
CA TRP A 132 10.02 31.43 -71.98
C TRP A 132 10.16 32.91 -71.60
N ARG A 133 10.98 33.23 -70.57
CA ARG A 133 11.29 34.62 -70.19
C ARG A 133 11.90 35.40 -71.37
N ASN A 134 12.78 34.77 -72.15
CA ASN A 134 13.36 35.38 -73.33
C ASN A 134 12.34 35.58 -74.46
N GLU A 135 11.42 34.62 -74.69
CA GLU A 135 10.37 34.76 -75.71
C GLU A 135 9.34 35.86 -75.35
N ASP A 136 8.95 35.96 -74.09
CA ASP A 136 8.12 37.10 -73.63
C ASP A 136 8.89 38.43 -73.75
N ALA A 137 10.20 38.44 -73.48
CA ALA A 137 11.03 39.63 -73.64
C ALA A 137 11.33 40.00 -75.11
N THR A 138 11.24 39.07 -76.07
CA THR A 138 11.29 39.39 -77.50
C THR A 138 9.92 39.85 -78.00
N LYS A 139 8.82 39.20 -77.62
CA LYS A 139 7.45 39.65 -77.94
C LYS A 139 7.18 41.08 -77.46
N ASN A 140 7.54 41.43 -76.23
CA ASN A 140 7.44 42.81 -75.74
C ASN A 140 8.29 43.80 -76.55
N ARG A 141 9.47 43.39 -77.06
CA ARG A 141 10.28 44.22 -77.96
C ARG A 141 9.65 44.35 -79.35
N GLU A 142 9.05 43.30 -79.89
CA GLU A 142 8.32 43.37 -81.16
C GLU A 142 7.08 44.25 -81.05
N GLU A 143 6.27 44.11 -80.00
CA GLU A 143 5.10 44.97 -79.77
C GLU A 143 5.49 46.45 -79.64
N THR A 144 6.55 46.76 -78.87
CA THR A 144 7.03 48.15 -78.75
C THR A 144 7.61 48.68 -80.06
N MET A 145 8.30 47.85 -80.86
CA MET A 145 8.81 48.22 -82.18
C MET A 145 7.68 48.39 -83.23
N GLN A 146 6.64 47.56 -83.17
CA GLN A 146 5.44 47.69 -84.01
C GLN A 146 4.65 48.95 -83.67
N LEU A 147 4.52 49.31 -82.39
CA LEU A 147 3.92 50.57 -81.96
C LEU A 147 4.71 51.79 -82.48
N GLN A 148 6.05 51.73 -82.45
CA GLN A 148 6.91 52.77 -83.03
C GLN A 148 6.74 52.86 -84.55
N LEU A 149 6.74 51.74 -85.27
CA LEU A 149 6.49 51.72 -86.73
C LEU A 149 5.10 52.25 -87.09
N MET A 150 4.07 51.89 -86.34
CA MET A 150 2.71 52.40 -86.54
C MET A 150 2.61 53.92 -86.24
N SER A 151 3.47 54.45 -85.36
CA SER A 151 3.60 55.90 -85.18
C SER A 151 4.25 56.59 -86.39
N LEU A 152 5.30 56.00 -86.98
CA LEU A 152 5.98 56.53 -88.18
C LEU A 152 5.05 56.51 -89.41
N VAL A 153 4.33 55.41 -89.62
CA VAL A 153 3.36 55.24 -90.71
C VAL A 153 2.21 56.27 -90.61
N ARG A 154 1.91 56.77 -89.40
CA ARG A 154 0.93 57.85 -89.19
C ARG A 154 1.50 59.25 -89.45
N SER A 155 2.81 59.48 -89.29
CA SER A 155 3.43 60.78 -89.63
C SER A 155 3.63 61.01 -91.13
N ASP A 156 3.87 59.97 -91.93
CA ASP A 156 4.14 60.14 -93.37
C ASP A 156 2.87 60.32 -94.24
N GLN A 157 1.67 60.18 -93.68
CA GLN A 157 0.41 60.36 -94.42
C GLN A 157 -0.04 61.82 -94.57
N SER A 158 0.72 62.82 -94.10
CA SER A 158 0.35 64.24 -94.20
C SER A 158 0.96 65.00 -95.39
N ASN A 159 1.67 64.33 -96.31
CA ASN A 159 2.39 64.97 -97.42
C ASN A 159 1.99 64.42 -98.81
N MET A 160 0.78 64.72 -99.32
CA MET A 160 0.46 64.59 -100.76
C MET A 160 -0.77 65.40 -101.25
N THR A 161 -0.68 65.82 -102.53
CA THR A 161 -1.73 66.14 -103.53
C THR A 161 -2.72 67.33 -103.40
N LYS A 162 -2.40 68.41 -104.15
CA LYS A 162 -3.22 69.32 -105.03
C LYS A 162 -2.38 70.61 -105.27
N GLY A 163 -2.14 71.19 -106.47
CA GLY A 163 -2.75 71.14 -107.80
C GLY A 163 -3.60 72.41 -108.07
N THR A 164 -3.48 73.28 -109.08
CA THR A 164 -2.60 73.52 -110.26
C THR A 164 -3.17 74.77 -111.03
N THR A 165 -2.60 75.16 -112.19
CA THR A 165 -3.16 75.95 -113.35
C THR A 165 -3.30 77.51 -113.36
N ASP A 166 -2.55 78.12 -114.30
CA ASP A 166 -2.94 78.99 -115.45
C ASP A 166 -3.33 80.50 -115.40
N HIS A 167 -2.36 81.32 -115.87
CA HIS A 167 -2.35 82.22 -117.05
C HIS A 167 -3.32 83.42 -117.35
N VAL A 168 -2.70 84.40 -118.05
CA VAL A 168 -3.20 85.55 -118.87
C VAL A 168 -3.30 86.95 -118.18
N PRO A 169 -2.80 88.07 -118.80
CA PRO A 169 -2.70 89.38 -118.14
C PRO A 169 -3.41 90.58 -118.85
N ILE A 170 -4.00 91.50 -118.08
CA ILE A 170 -4.39 92.86 -118.51
C ILE A 170 -4.09 93.87 -117.38
N SER A 171 -3.68 95.10 -117.75
CA SER A 171 -3.44 96.33 -116.95
C SER A 171 -2.60 96.24 -115.66
N ASN A 172 -1.49 97.00 -115.60
CA ASN A 172 -0.28 96.54 -114.93
C ASN A 172 0.05 97.14 -113.55
N LYS A 173 -0.86 97.88 -112.88
CA LYS A 173 -0.63 98.40 -111.51
C LYS A 173 -1.74 98.06 -110.52
N ASP A 174 -3.00 98.40 -110.78
CA ASP A 174 -4.08 98.13 -109.81
C ASP A 174 -4.37 96.62 -109.67
N LEU A 175 -4.18 95.82 -110.73
CA LEU A 175 -4.25 94.36 -110.63
C LEU A 175 -3.05 93.73 -109.90
N GLN A 176 -1.97 94.45 -109.59
CA GLN A 176 -0.88 93.90 -108.77
C GLN A 176 -1.27 93.89 -107.28
N LEU A 177 -1.81 95.01 -106.78
CA LEU A 177 -2.36 95.11 -105.43
C LEU A 177 -3.51 94.11 -105.23
N HIS A 178 -4.47 94.04 -106.17
CA HIS A 178 -5.59 93.11 -106.02
C HIS A 178 -5.16 91.63 -106.12
N ARG A 179 -4.18 91.27 -106.97
CA ARG A 179 -3.63 89.91 -107.02
C ARG A 179 -2.78 89.55 -105.80
N LEU A 180 -2.07 90.50 -105.19
CA LEU A 180 -1.38 90.28 -103.92
C LEU A 180 -2.40 90.00 -102.80
N VAL A 181 -3.44 90.84 -102.67
CA VAL A 181 -4.51 90.64 -101.68
C VAL A 181 -5.23 89.29 -101.87
N LEU A 182 -5.51 88.88 -103.11
CA LEU A 182 -6.10 87.56 -103.38
C LEU A 182 -5.15 86.41 -103.07
N ARG A 183 -3.85 86.53 -103.37
CA ARG A 183 -2.85 85.52 -102.98
C ARG A 183 -2.69 85.39 -101.47
N GLU A 184 -2.64 86.51 -100.75
CA GLU A 184 -2.60 86.54 -99.29
C GLU A 184 -3.87 85.92 -98.70
N ARG A 185 -5.06 86.28 -99.22
CA ARG A 185 -6.34 85.66 -98.82
C ARG A 185 -6.31 84.15 -99.02
N ASP A 186 -5.85 83.66 -100.17
CA ASP A 186 -5.87 82.23 -100.50
C ASP A 186 -4.81 81.44 -99.72
N ARG A 187 -3.65 82.06 -99.45
CA ARG A 187 -2.63 81.53 -98.55
C ARG A 187 -3.15 81.43 -97.12
N LEU A 188 -3.69 82.52 -96.59
CA LEU A 188 -4.29 82.56 -95.25
C LEU A 188 -5.44 81.55 -95.16
N ALA A 189 -6.27 81.39 -96.19
CA ALA A 189 -7.35 80.40 -96.22
C ALA A 189 -6.82 78.95 -96.22
N ALA A 190 -5.71 78.67 -96.91
CA ALA A 190 -5.04 77.36 -96.85
C ALA A 190 -4.44 77.09 -95.46
N GLU A 191 -3.73 78.08 -94.89
CA GLU A 191 -3.17 78.01 -93.53
C GLU A 191 -4.28 77.82 -92.48
N LEU A 192 -5.41 78.54 -92.58
CA LEU A 192 -6.59 78.36 -91.71
C LEU A 192 -7.16 76.93 -91.80
N LYS A 193 -7.18 76.35 -93.00
CA LYS A 193 -7.69 75.00 -93.25
C LYS A 193 -6.78 73.94 -92.65
N ASP A 194 -5.46 74.13 -92.70
CA ASP A 194 -4.51 73.22 -92.06
C ASP A 194 -4.44 73.42 -90.53
N HIS A 195 -4.62 74.65 -90.03
CA HIS A 195 -4.84 74.89 -88.61
C HIS A 195 -6.13 74.23 -88.10
N GLN A 196 -7.24 74.28 -88.85
CA GLN A 196 -8.46 73.55 -88.52
C GLN A 196 -8.23 72.03 -88.49
N LYS A 197 -7.53 71.45 -89.47
CA LYS A 197 -7.19 70.02 -89.46
C LYS A 197 -6.34 69.64 -88.24
N ARG A 198 -5.27 70.40 -87.94
CA ARG A 198 -4.40 70.16 -86.77
C ARG A 198 -5.16 70.29 -85.46
N LEU A 199 -6.09 71.25 -85.36
CA LEU A 199 -6.97 71.40 -84.21
C LEU A 199 -7.92 70.21 -84.08
N GLN A 200 -8.47 69.70 -85.20
CA GLN A 200 -9.35 68.55 -85.21
C GLN A 200 -8.63 67.24 -84.86
N THR A 201 -7.41 67.01 -85.35
CA THR A 201 -6.61 65.84 -84.95
C THR A 201 -6.15 65.92 -83.50
N ASN A 202 -5.83 67.11 -82.99
CA ASN A 202 -5.50 67.31 -81.58
C ASN A 202 -6.72 67.04 -80.68
N ARG A 203 -7.92 67.49 -81.05
CA ARG A 203 -9.18 67.16 -80.35
C ARG A 203 -9.43 65.65 -80.29
N LEU A 204 -9.39 64.96 -81.43
CA LEU A 204 -9.57 63.50 -81.49
C LEU A 204 -8.51 62.75 -80.66
N TYR A 205 -7.28 63.25 -80.60
CA TYR A 205 -6.24 62.69 -79.74
C TYR A 205 -6.56 62.92 -78.25
N SER A 206 -6.91 64.14 -77.85
CA SER A 206 -7.31 64.48 -76.48
C SER A 206 -8.51 63.64 -76.03
N GLU A 207 -9.56 63.55 -76.84
CA GLU A 207 -10.74 62.70 -76.61
C GLU A 207 -10.33 61.23 -76.40
N SER A 208 -9.42 60.69 -77.23
CA SER A 208 -8.94 59.31 -77.08
C SER A 208 -8.13 59.08 -75.79
N VAL A 209 -7.37 60.08 -75.34
CA VAL A 209 -6.60 60.04 -74.09
C VAL A 209 -7.53 60.18 -72.88
N GLU A 210 -8.56 61.02 -72.94
CA GLU A 210 -9.58 61.14 -71.90
C GLU A 210 -10.35 59.82 -71.71
N VAL A 211 -10.81 59.18 -72.79
CA VAL A 211 -11.46 57.86 -72.74
C VAL A 211 -10.52 56.80 -72.15
N MET A 212 -9.24 56.77 -72.53
CA MET A 212 -8.25 55.88 -71.92
C MET A 212 -8.09 56.13 -70.42
N ILE A 213 -8.03 57.39 -69.98
CA ILE A 213 -7.94 57.77 -68.57
C ILE A 213 -9.19 57.33 -67.79
N GLU A 214 -10.38 57.44 -68.36
CA GLU A 214 -11.63 56.95 -67.76
C GLU A 214 -11.64 55.43 -67.60
N VAL A 215 -11.23 54.68 -68.63
CA VAL A 215 -11.08 53.22 -68.56
C VAL A 215 -10.08 52.80 -67.48
N TYR A 216 -8.92 53.47 -67.37
CA TYR A 216 -7.96 53.18 -66.31
C TYR A 216 -8.48 53.55 -64.91
N LYS A 217 -9.21 54.66 -64.76
CA LYS A 217 -9.89 55.01 -63.50
C LYS A 217 -10.92 53.96 -63.09
N GLU A 218 -11.71 53.43 -64.03
CA GLU A 218 -12.63 52.33 -63.77
C GLU A 218 -11.89 51.05 -63.33
N ILE A 219 -10.81 50.68 -64.02
CA ILE A 219 -10.00 49.50 -63.68
C ILE A 219 -9.42 49.65 -62.27
N ILE A 220 -8.84 50.80 -61.93
CA ILE A 220 -8.30 51.10 -60.59
C ILE A 220 -9.41 51.05 -59.53
N SER A 221 -10.60 51.60 -59.84
CA SER A 221 -11.77 51.54 -58.94
C SER A 221 -12.22 50.09 -58.68
N LYS A 222 -12.32 49.27 -59.73
CA LYS A 222 -12.69 47.85 -59.66
C LYS A 222 -11.64 47.03 -58.88
N LEU A 223 -10.35 47.30 -59.09
CA LEU A 223 -9.26 46.68 -58.33
C LEU A 223 -9.27 47.08 -56.86
N ASN A 224 -9.46 48.37 -56.54
CA ASN A 224 -9.60 48.85 -55.15
C ASN A 224 -10.83 48.24 -54.45
N ALA A 225 -11.96 48.09 -55.15
CA ALA A 225 -13.14 47.41 -54.61
C ALA A 225 -12.87 45.92 -54.34
N ARG A 226 -12.13 45.24 -55.21
CA ARG A 226 -11.72 43.84 -55.02
C ARG A 226 -10.73 43.67 -53.86
N ALA A 227 -9.75 44.58 -53.73
CA ALA A 227 -8.81 44.60 -52.62
C ALA A 227 -9.52 44.79 -51.27
N LYS A 228 -10.36 45.82 -51.14
CA LYS A 228 -11.17 46.06 -49.92
C LYS A 228 -12.08 44.88 -49.56
N LYS A 229 -12.63 44.19 -50.55
CA LYS A 229 -13.41 42.96 -50.29
C LYS A 229 -12.52 41.83 -49.75
N ALA A 230 -11.35 41.61 -50.34
CA ALA A 230 -10.41 40.61 -49.87
C ALA A 230 -9.89 40.91 -48.45
N GLU A 231 -9.60 42.17 -48.13
CA GLU A 231 -9.23 42.64 -46.78
C GLU A 231 -10.35 42.34 -45.76
N LEU A 232 -11.61 42.69 -46.08
CA LEU A 232 -12.76 42.41 -45.22
C LEU A 232 -13.00 40.91 -45.01
N ASP A 233 -12.87 40.10 -46.06
CA ASP A 233 -13.06 38.65 -45.96
C ASP A 233 -11.88 37.97 -45.21
N ASN A 234 -10.66 38.51 -45.32
CA ASN A 234 -9.50 38.05 -44.54
C ASN A 234 -9.64 38.43 -43.06
N PHE A 235 -10.01 39.67 -42.73
CA PHE A 235 -10.32 40.10 -41.35
C PHE A 235 -11.43 39.24 -40.71
N ARG A 236 -12.46 38.86 -41.49
CA ARG A 236 -13.51 37.92 -41.05
C ARG A 236 -13.04 36.48 -40.87
N LEU A 237 -11.98 36.06 -41.55
CA LEU A 237 -11.35 34.75 -41.35
C LEU A 237 -10.46 34.77 -40.11
N GLU A 238 -9.61 35.79 -39.97
CA GLU A 238 -8.77 36.01 -38.78
C GLU A 238 -9.62 36.14 -37.52
N HIS A 239 -10.66 36.97 -37.51
CA HIS A 239 -11.54 37.10 -36.36
C HIS A 239 -12.25 35.79 -36.00
N ARG A 240 -12.68 34.99 -36.98
CA ARG A 240 -13.23 33.65 -36.72
C ARG A 240 -12.18 32.67 -36.19
N CYS A 241 -10.94 32.74 -36.69
CA CYS A 241 -9.83 31.93 -36.21
C CYS A 241 -9.55 32.23 -34.73
N ASN A 242 -9.40 33.51 -34.38
CA ASN A 242 -9.15 33.96 -33.01
C ASN A 242 -10.29 33.53 -32.06
N VAL A 243 -11.56 33.74 -32.46
CA VAL A 243 -12.73 33.31 -31.67
C VAL A 243 -12.80 31.79 -31.46
N GLU A 244 -12.29 30.97 -32.39
CA GLU A 244 -12.15 29.53 -32.15
C GLU A 244 -10.93 29.20 -31.28
N GLN A 245 -9.80 29.89 -31.44
CA GLN A 245 -8.62 29.75 -30.57
C GLN A 245 -8.97 30.05 -29.11
N ASP A 246 -9.62 31.19 -28.83
CA ASP A 246 -10.09 31.59 -27.50
C ASP A 246 -10.93 30.48 -26.85
N LYS A 247 -11.86 29.86 -27.60
CA LYS A 247 -12.68 28.74 -27.11
C LYS A 247 -11.87 27.48 -26.78
N TYR A 248 -10.83 27.17 -27.57
CA TYR A 248 -9.96 26.04 -27.29
C TYR A 248 -9.06 26.31 -26.08
N GLU A 249 -8.56 27.53 -25.92
CA GLU A 249 -7.80 27.96 -24.74
C GLU A 249 -8.65 27.93 -23.47
N ASP A 250 -9.87 28.48 -23.51
CA ASP A 250 -10.84 28.38 -22.42
C ASP A 250 -11.14 26.91 -22.07
N ARG A 251 -11.37 26.04 -23.07
CA ARG A 251 -11.63 24.62 -22.84
C ARG A 251 -10.43 23.90 -22.23
N LEU A 252 -9.20 24.23 -22.66
CA LEU A 252 -7.97 23.71 -22.05
C LEU A 252 -7.81 24.20 -20.60
N LEU A 253 -8.12 25.47 -20.31
CA LEU A 253 -8.09 26.01 -18.95
C LEU A 253 -9.13 25.35 -18.04
N HIS A 254 -10.33 25.04 -18.53
CA HIS A 254 -11.35 24.30 -17.78
C HIS A 254 -10.89 22.85 -17.51
N LEU A 255 -10.44 22.12 -18.53
CA LEU A 255 -9.92 20.75 -18.37
C LEU A 255 -8.71 20.70 -17.43
N ASN A 256 -7.84 21.72 -17.44
CA ASN A 256 -6.70 21.79 -16.52
C ASN A 256 -7.13 22.06 -15.08
N LYS A 257 -8.16 22.90 -14.85
CA LYS A 257 -8.75 23.10 -13.51
C LYS A 257 -9.41 21.82 -12.99
N GLU A 258 -10.15 21.10 -13.83
CA GLU A 258 -10.73 19.79 -13.50
C GLU A 258 -9.66 18.76 -13.17
N LEU A 259 -8.58 18.69 -13.97
CA LEU A 259 -7.45 17.80 -13.71
C LEU A 259 -6.77 18.09 -12.37
N VAL A 260 -6.51 19.37 -12.06
CA VAL A 260 -5.92 19.78 -10.76
C VAL A 260 -6.85 19.41 -9.59
N ALA A 261 -8.16 19.62 -9.73
CA ALA A 261 -9.13 19.23 -8.69
C ALA A 261 -9.18 17.70 -8.47
N VAL A 262 -9.12 16.91 -9.55
CA VAL A 262 -9.06 15.43 -9.48
C VAL A 262 -7.74 14.95 -8.87
N VAL A 263 -6.61 15.59 -9.18
CA VAL A 263 -5.32 15.30 -8.55
C VAL A 263 -5.36 15.58 -7.05
N GLN A 264 -5.89 16.75 -6.64
CA GLN A 264 -6.05 17.09 -5.22
C GLN A 264 -6.96 16.08 -4.49
N GLN A 265 -8.11 15.72 -5.07
CA GLN A 265 -9.01 14.71 -4.48
C GLN A 265 -8.34 13.32 -4.35
N ASN A 266 -7.45 12.95 -5.28
CA ASN A 266 -6.69 11.71 -5.23
C ASN A 266 -5.58 11.75 -4.16
N GLU A 267 -4.95 12.90 -3.94
CA GLU A 267 -4.00 13.12 -2.83
C GLU A 267 -4.71 13.08 -1.47
N GLU A 268 -5.88 13.70 -1.35
CA GLU A 268 -6.74 13.64 -0.16
C GLU A 268 -7.21 12.20 0.13
N LEU A 269 -7.59 11.44 -0.90
CA LEU A 269 -7.93 10.01 -0.77
C LEU A 269 -6.73 9.17 -0.32
N GLN A 270 -5.54 9.38 -0.88
CA GLN A 270 -4.33 8.64 -0.47
C GLN A 270 -3.91 8.96 0.96
N ALA A 271 -4.08 10.20 1.41
CA ALA A 271 -3.90 10.57 2.81
C ALA A 271 -4.90 9.84 3.72
N ALA A 272 -6.19 9.84 3.36
CA ALA A 272 -7.23 9.14 4.11
C ALA A 272 -7.03 7.60 4.14
N GLU A 273 -6.58 6.98 3.04
CA GLU A 273 -6.21 5.57 2.99
C GLU A 273 -5.03 5.25 3.94
N LYS A 274 -4.01 6.11 3.96
CA LYS A 274 -2.86 5.96 4.87
C LYS A 274 -3.29 6.07 6.34
N ASP A 275 -4.06 7.10 6.68
CA ASP A 275 -4.56 7.29 8.04
C ASP A 275 -5.46 6.13 8.48
N PHE A 276 -6.30 5.61 7.57
CA PHE A 276 -7.11 4.41 7.81
C PHE A 276 -6.25 3.16 8.03
N MET A 277 -5.15 2.97 7.29
CA MET A 277 -4.21 1.87 7.52
C MET A 277 -3.51 1.97 8.88
N GLU A 278 -3.10 3.17 9.30
CA GLU A 278 -2.51 3.41 10.62
C GLU A 278 -3.53 3.16 11.76
N LEU A 279 -4.79 3.58 11.57
CA LEU A 279 -5.89 3.30 12.51
C LEU A 279 -6.24 1.81 12.57
N ALA A 280 -6.22 1.11 11.44
CA ALA A 280 -6.46 -0.33 11.37
C ALA A 280 -5.34 -1.13 12.07
N ALA A 281 -4.08 -0.75 11.86
CA ALA A 281 -2.93 -1.38 12.50
C ALA A 281 -2.94 -1.19 14.03
N THR A 282 -3.30 0.01 14.51
CA THR A 282 -3.43 0.27 15.96
C THR A 282 -4.62 -0.47 16.58
N ASN A 283 -5.76 -0.57 15.88
CA ASN A 283 -6.91 -1.38 16.32
C ASN A 283 -6.55 -2.88 16.39
N GLU A 284 -5.85 -3.42 15.40
CA GLU A 284 -5.37 -4.80 15.42
C GLU A 284 -4.36 -5.07 16.55
N ALA A 285 -3.44 -4.13 16.82
CA ALA A 285 -2.55 -4.22 17.98
C ALA A 285 -3.31 -4.19 19.32
N LEU A 286 -4.38 -3.39 19.43
CA LEU A 286 -5.26 -3.35 20.60
C LEU A 286 -6.07 -4.64 20.77
N LYS A 287 -6.60 -5.22 19.68
CA LYS A 287 -7.25 -6.54 19.70
C LYS A 287 -6.29 -7.63 20.19
N GLN A 288 -5.09 -7.69 19.62
CA GLN A 288 -4.07 -8.66 20.06
C GLN A 288 -3.66 -8.48 21.52
N ARG A 289 -3.63 -7.24 22.03
CA ARG A 289 -3.40 -6.96 23.45
C ARG A 289 -4.57 -7.42 24.31
N SER A 290 -5.81 -7.17 23.89
CA SER A 290 -7.04 -7.64 24.55
C SER A 290 -7.09 -9.17 24.63
N ASP A 291 -6.72 -9.85 23.53
CA ASP A 291 -6.62 -11.31 23.45
C ASP A 291 -5.55 -11.87 24.40
N ARG A 292 -4.38 -11.22 24.50
CA ARG A 292 -3.33 -11.62 25.46
C ARG A 292 -3.83 -11.47 26.89
N LEU A 293 -4.38 -10.31 27.25
CA LEU A 293 -4.96 -10.07 28.58
C LEU A 293 -6.14 -11.01 28.90
N SER A 294 -6.93 -11.39 27.90
CA SER A 294 -8.02 -12.36 28.05
C SER A 294 -7.49 -13.77 28.29
N ARG A 295 -6.41 -14.17 27.59
CA ARG A 295 -5.71 -15.45 27.83
C ARG A 295 -5.05 -15.48 29.21
N GLU A 296 -4.41 -14.39 29.63
CA GLU A 296 -3.79 -14.22 30.95
C GLU A 296 -4.84 -14.24 32.07
N ASN A 297 -5.96 -13.54 31.94
CA ASN A 297 -7.07 -13.66 32.88
C ASN A 297 -7.65 -15.08 32.92
N HIS A 298 -7.72 -15.77 31.78
CA HIS A 298 -8.19 -17.15 31.72
C HIS A 298 -7.21 -18.14 32.35
N THR A 299 -5.89 -17.94 32.24
CA THR A 299 -4.89 -18.76 32.94
C THR A 299 -4.87 -18.47 34.44
N LEU A 300 -5.00 -17.20 34.86
CA LEU A 300 -5.13 -16.82 36.27
C LEU A 300 -6.43 -17.35 36.90
N THR A 301 -7.55 -17.33 36.16
CA THR A 301 -8.81 -17.93 36.62
C THR A 301 -8.69 -19.45 36.74
N LYS A 302 -7.95 -20.09 35.82
CA LYS A 302 -7.65 -21.53 35.89
C LYS A 302 -6.74 -21.87 37.07
N SER A 303 -5.68 -21.09 37.33
CA SER A 303 -4.81 -21.35 38.48
C SER A 303 -5.54 -21.11 39.79
N LEU A 304 -6.36 -20.06 39.91
CA LEU A 304 -7.23 -19.86 41.08
C LEU A 304 -8.17 -21.05 41.30
N ARG A 305 -8.84 -21.54 40.25
CA ARG A 305 -9.69 -22.75 40.36
C ARG A 305 -8.89 -23.99 40.74
N ILE A 306 -7.67 -24.17 40.24
CA ILE A 306 -6.80 -25.29 40.64
C ILE A 306 -6.43 -25.17 42.12
N MET A 307 -6.06 -23.98 42.60
CA MET A 307 -5.76 -23.74 44.02
C MET A 307 -7.00 -23.91 44.92
N GLU A 308 -8.19 -23.51 44.44
CA GLU A 308 -9.47 -23.76 45.12
C GLU A 308 -9.82 -25.24 45.14
N ASP A 309 -9.65 -25.96 44.03
CA ASP A 309 -9.84 -27.40 43.95
C ASP A 309 -8.81 -28.15 44.80
N GLU A 310 -7.56 -27.69 44.90
CA GLU A 310 -6.54 -28.24 45.79
C GLU A 310 -6.88 -27.99 47.26
N LYS A 311 -7.29 -26.76 47.62
CA LYS A 311 -7.82 -26.44 48.94
C LYS A 311 -9.04 -27.30 49.28
N ASN A 312 -9.97 -27.47 48.35
CA ASN A 312 -11.17 -28.29 48.52
C ASN A 312 -10.79 -29.77 48.63
N LYS A 313 -9.85 -30.27 47.81
CA LYS A 313 -9.29 -31.63 47.90
C LYS A 313 -8.62 -31.85 49.24
N LEU A 314 -7.81 -30.91 49.74
CA LEU A 314 -7.16 -30.97 51.05
C LEU A 314 -8.19 -30.92 52.19
N GLN A 315 -9.24 -30.10 52.07
CA GLN A 315 -10.32 -30.05 53.06
C GLN A 315 -11.17 -31.33 53.05
N THR A 316 -11.44 -31.91 51.87
CA THR A 316 -12.10 -33.21 51.77
C THR A 316 -11.18 -34.35 52.18
N SER A 317 -9.88 -34.31 51.90
CA SER A 317 -8.94 -35.34 52.33
C SER A 317 -8.68 -35.28 53.83
N LEU A 318 -8.77 -34.09 54.45
CA LEU A 318 -8.79 -33.95 55.90
C LEU A 318 -10.05 -34.59 56.49
N LYS A 319 -11.25 -34.21 56.01
CA LYS A 319 -12.52 -34.82 56.44
C LYS A 319 -12.59 -36.33 56.18
N VAL A 320 -12.02 -36.79 55.07
CA VAL A 320 -11.91 -38.22 54.72
C VAL A 320 -10.85 -38.88 55.59
N SER A 321 -9.75 -38.23 55.97
CA SER A 321 -8.76 -38.77 56.91
C SER A 321 -9.33 -38.88 58.33
N GLU A 322 -10.09 -37.89 58.79
CA GLU A 322 -10.85 -37.93 60.04
C GLU A 322 -11.89 -39.07 59.99
N GLY A 323 -12.72 -39.10 58.95
CA GLY A 323 -13.70 -40.15 58.71
C GLY A 323 -13.09 -41.54 58.51
N LEU A 324 -11.90 -41.65 57.94
CA LEU A 324 -11.12 -42.89 57.80
C LEU A 324 -10.46 -43.29 59.10
N ASN A 325 -10.03 -42.38 59.96
CA ASN A 325 -9.57 -42.73 61.30
C ASN A 325 -10.73 -43.29 62.13
N ASP A 326 -11.92 -42.68 62.05
CA ASP A 326 -13.12 -43.18 62.73
C ASP A 326 -13.69 -44.45 62.08
N ALA A 327 -13.59 -44.59 60.76
CA ALA A 327 -13.91 -45.84 60.07
C ALA A 327 -12.90 -46.93 60.43
N GLN A 328 -11.59 -46.70 60.34
CA GLN A 328 -10.56 -47.65 60.77
C GLN A 328 -10.69 -48.06 62.24
N ARG A 329 -11.19 -47.19 63.12
CA ARG A 329 -11.52 -47.56 64.51
C ARG A 329 -12.71 -48.53 64.59
N ARG A 330 -13.74 -48.34 63.77
CA ARG A 330 -14.89 -49.25 63.63
C ARG A 330 -14.51 -50.52 62.89
N ASP A 331 -13.95 -50.41 61.70
CA ASP A 331 -13.40 -51.49 60.88
C ASP A 331 -12.36 -52.31 61.63
N LYS A 332 -11.54 -51.75 62.55
CA LYS A 332 -10.64 -52.58 63.36
C LYS A 332 -11.39 -53.46 64.35
N LEU A 333 -12.44 -52.93 64.99
CA LEU A 333 -13.36 -53.72 65.83
C LEU A 333 -14.09 -54.78 65.00
N ASP A 334 -14.62 -54.39 63.83
CA ASP A 334 -15.37 -55.26 62.94
C ASP A 334 -14.47 -56.28 62.24
N LEU A 335 -13.22 -55.96 61.91
CA LEU A 335 -12.21 -56.89 61.39
C LEU A 335 -11.69 -57.82 62.48
N GLU A 336 -11.59 -57.40 63.74
CA GLU A 336 -11.29 -58.34 64.84
C GLU A 336 -12.44 -59.35 65.04
N LEU A 337 -13.70 -58.95 64.78
CA LEU A 337 -14.85 -59.87 64.75
C LEU A 337 -14.91 -60.71 63.46
N ALA A 338 -14.67 -60.11 62.30
CA ALA A 338 -14.78 -60.74 60.99
C ALA A 338 -13.59 -61.64 60.69
N ARG A 339 -12.36 -61.33 61.12
CA ARG A 339 -11.21 -62.25 61.03
C ARG A 339 -11.46 -63.50 61.85
N ARG A 340 -12.01 -63.36 63.06
CA ARG A 340 -12.49 -64.49 63.88
C ARG A 340 -13.60 -65.30 63.21
N SER A 341 -14.33 -64.74 62.23
CA SER A 341 -15.31 -65.49 61.40
C SER A 341 -14.68 -66.11 60.15
N ALA A 342 -13.89 -65.36 59.40
CA ALA A 342 -13.23 -65.78 58.17
C ALA A 342 -12.21 -66.89 58.43
N GLU A 343 -11.54 -66.92 59.58
CA GLU A 343 -10.72 -68.07 60.01
C GLU A 343 -11.54 -69.38 60.11
N ARG A 344 -12.86 -69.30 60.38
CA ARG A 344 -13.77 -70.47 60.37
C ARG A 344 -14.28 -70.80 58.97
N ASP A 345 -14.58 -69.79 58.15
CA ASP A 345 -15.19 -69.96 56.82
C ASP A 345 -14.18 -70.29 55.71
N ALA A 346 -12.97 -69.73 55.77
CA ALA A 346 -11.88 -70.07 54.84
C ALA A 346 -11.50 -71.56 54.96
N LYS A 347 -11.58 -72.11 56.18
CA LYS A 347 -11.39 -73.54 56.44
C LYS A 347 -12.42 -74.41 55.72
N LYS A 348 -13.68 -73.95 55.58
CA LYS A 348 -14.70 -74.65 54.77
C LYS A 348 -14.46 -74.51 53.26
N LYS A 349 -14.18 -73.30 52.76
CA LYS A 349 -14.07 -73.07 51.32
C LYS A 349 -12.85 -73.72 50.66
N ALA A 350 -11.79 -73.97 51.43
CA ALA A 350 -10.67 -74.78 50.97
C ALA A 350 -11.11 -76.19 50.57
N ASP A 351 -12.03 -76.80 51.35
CA ASP A 351 -12.59 -78.12 51.06
C ASP A 351 -13.48 -78.09 49.80
N ASP A 352 -14.32 -77.06 49.65
CA ASP A 352 -15.22 -76.88 48.48
C ASP A 352 -14.45 -76.69 47.15
N SER A 353 -13.38 -75.89 47.15
CA SER A 353 -12.61 -75.61 45.94
C SER A 353 -11.95 -76.88 45.37
N MET A 354 -11.52 -77.78 46.26
CA MET A 354 -10.92 -79.06 45.89
C MET A 354 -11.91 -80.02 45.20
N ILE A 355 -13.23 -79.77 45.34
CA ILE A 355 -14.31 -80.52 44.67
C ILE A 355 -14.57 -79.94 43.28
N LEU A 356 -14.46 -78.61 43.10
CA LEU A 356 -14.82 -77.94 41.85
C LEU A 356 -13.78 -78.19 40.73
N GLU A 357 -12.48 -78.21 41.06
CA GLU A 357 -11.42 -78.56 40.08
C GLU A 357 -11.61 -79.96 39.46
N ARG A 358 -12.12 -80.91 40.25
CA ARG A 358 -12.44 -82.27 39.78
C ARG A 358 -13.57 -82.27 38.76
N ARG A 359 -14.54 -81.34 38.86
CA ARG A 359 -15.63 -81.18 37.88
C ARG A 359 -15.16 -80.55 36.57
N PHE A 360 -14.26 -79.57 36.59
CA PHE A 360 -13.73 -78.97 35.37
C PHE A 360 -12.93 -79.96 34.51
N HIS A 361 -12.14 -80.83 35.14
CA HIS A 361 -11.40 -81.90 34.44
C HIS A 361 -12.34 -82.92 33.73
N LEU A 362 -13.53 -83.15 34.26
CA LEU A 362 -14.55 -84.02 33.63
C LEU A 362 -15.21 -83.36 32.41
N LEU A 363 -15.45 -82.04 32.44
CA LEU A 363 -16.01 -81.31 31.30
C LEU A 363 -15.03 -81.20 30.13
N ALA A 364 -13.73 -81.04 30.41
CA ALA A 364 -12.70 -81.00 29.36
C ALA A 364 -12.67 -82.28 28.51
N LYS A 365 -12.80 -83.47 29.14
CA LYS A 365 -12.86 -84.76 28.42
C LYS A 365 -14.06 -84.89 27.49
N LYS A 366 -15.24 -84.44 27.90
CA LYS A 366 -16.44 -84.47 27.04
C LYS A 366 -16.30 -83.58 25.80
N ASN A 367 -15.53 -82.49 25.89
CA ASN A 367 -15.34 -81.58 24.77
C ASN A 367 -14.42 -82.17 23.70
N THR A 368 -13.46 -83.03 24.09
CA THR A 368 -12.65 -83.79 23.11
C THR A 368 -13.46 -84.89 22.43
N GLU A 369 -14.29 -85.63 23.18
CA GLU A 369 -15.15 -86.72 22.62
C GLU A 369 -16.10 -86.22 21.53
N LEU A 370 -16.70 -85.04 21.69
CA LEU A 370 -17.59 -84.44 20.68
C LEU A 370 -16.86 -84.05 19.38
N ASN A 371 -15.57 -83.72 19.46
CA ASN A 371 -14.79 -83.28 18.30
C ASN A 371 -14.39 -84.47 17.41
N ASP A 372 -14.11 -85.63 18.01
CA ASP A 372 -13.85 -86.88 17.28
C ASP A 372 -15.09 -87.35 16.50
N GLN A 373 -16.29 -87.15 17.04
CA GLN A 373 -17.55 -87.51 16.39
C GLN A 373 -17.79 -86.75 15.07
N VAL A 374 -17.32 -85.50 14.98
CA VAL A 374 -17.44 -84.67 13.76
C VAL A 374 -16.56 -85.23 12.62
N LEU A 375 -15.39 -85.80 12.95
CA LEU A 375 -14.46 -86.36 11.97
C LEU A 375 -15.00 -87.65 11.32
N VAL A 376 -15.77 -88.45 12.07
CA VAL A 376 -16.43 -89.66 11.55
C VAL A 376 -17.44 -89.31 10.46
N ASN A 377 -18.33 -88.35 10.73
CA ASN A 377 -19.40 -87.94 9.80
C ASN A 377 -18.86 -87.41 8.46
N GLN A 378 -17.68 -86.77 8.46
CA GLN A 378 -17.03 -86.31 7.23
C GLN A 378 -16.52 -87.45 6.32
N ASN A 379 -16.22 -88.62 6.88
CA ASN A 379 -15.81 -89.78 6.10
C ASN A 379 -17.02 -90.50 5.48
N GLU A 380 -18.17 -90.51 6.14
CA GLU A 380 -19.40 -91.11 5.60
C GLU A 380 -19.92 -90.37 4.36
N LEU A 381 -19.84 -89.02 4.34
CA LEU A 381 -20.21 -88.21 3.18
C LEU A 381 -19.40 -88.60 1.92
N LYS A 382 -18.09 -88.78 2.04
CA LYS A 382 -17.19 -89.20 0.93
C LYS A 382 -17.52 -90.59 0.38
N VAL A 383 -18.13 -91.47 1.20
CA VAL A 383 -18.59 -92.80 0.75
C VAL A 383 -19.84 -92.68 -0.13
N GLN A 384 -20.74 -91.74 0.16
CA GLN A 384 -21.94 -91.53 -0.66
C GLN A 384 -21.62 -90.88 -2.02
N GLU A 385 -20.63 -89.97 -2.07
CA GLU A 385 -20.14 -89.38 -3.34
C GLU A 385 -19.63 -90.44 -4.33
N LYS A 386 -18.95 -91.48 -3.84
CA LYS A 386 -18.51 -92.60 -4.70
C LYS A 386 -19.66 -93.43 -5.26
N LYS A 387 -20.79 -93.55 -4.55
CA LYS A 387 -21.98 -94.26 -5.05
C LYS A 387 -22.68 -93.49 -6.18
N MET A 388 -22.71 -92.15 -6.10
CA MET A 388 -23.20 -91.28 -7.18
C MET A 388 -22.42 -91.48 -8.48
N LEU A 389 -21.10 -91.62 -8.40
CA LEU A 389 -20.22 -91.88 -9.55
C LEU A 389 -20.48 -93.24 -10.23
N MET A 390 -20.90 -94.26 -9.48
CA MET A 390 -21.28 -95.55 -10.07
C MET A 390 -22.65 -95.50 -10.78
N ALA A 391 -23.54 -94.60 -10.37
CA ALA A 391 -24.84 -94.42 -11.03
C ALA A 391 -24.69 -93.75 -12.41
N THR A 392 -23.80 -92.76 -12.55
CA THR A 392 -23.54 -92.09 -13.84
C THR A 392 -22.89 -93.01 -14.87
N ALA A 393 -22.09 -94.00 -14.46
CA ALA A 393 -21.54 -95.01 -15.37
C ALA A 393 -22.62 -95.85 -16.07
N LYS A 394 -23.71 -96.19 -15.38
CA LYS A 394 -24.83 -96.97 -15.97
C LYS A 394 -25.63 -96.19 -17.02
N LEU A 395 -25.65 -94.85 -16.92
CA LEU A 395 -26.33 -93.99 -17.89
C LEU A 395 -25.63 -94.00 -19.25
N ASN A 396 -24.30 -94.16 -19.27
CA ASN A 396 -23.51 -94.17 -20.51
C ASN A 396 -23.70 -95.45 -21.33
N GLU A 397 -24.01 -96.60 -20.70
CA GLU A 397 -24.28 -97.84 -21.44
C GLU A 397 -25.57 -97.76 -22.27
N ALA A 398 -26.57 -96.99 -21.81
CA ALA A 398 -27.79 -96.71 -22.58
C ALA A 398 -27.52 -95.90 -23.86
N ILE A 399 -26.46 -95.09 -23.89
CA ILE A 399 -26.05 -94.34 -25.10
C ILE A 399 -25.51 -95.32 -26.16
N ARG A 400 -24.83 -96.39 -25.74
CA ARG A 400 -24.22 -97.38 -26.63
C ARG A 400 -25.24 -98.18 -27.45
N GLN A 401 -26.40 -98.47 -26.85
CA GLN A 401 -27.52 -99.16 -27.53
C GLN A 401 -28.11 -98.33 -28.69
N LYS A 402 -28.01 -96.99 -28.64
CA LYS A 402 -28.43 -96.10 -29.72
C LYS A 402 -27.60 -96.26 -30.99
N GLU A 403 -26.31 -96.59 -30.87
CA GLU A 403 -25.37 -96.70 -31.98
C GLU A 403 -25.49 -98.02 -32.77
N GLU A 404 -26.11 -99.04 -32.18
CA GLU A 404 -26.39 -100.31 -32.89
C GLU A 404 -27.49 -100.16 -33.93
N ILE A 405 -28.48 -99.31 -33.68
CA ILE A 405 -29.55 -99.00 -34.62
C ILE A 405 -29.00 -98.35 -35.90
N ALA A 406 -27.93 -97.54 -35.80
CA ALA A 406 -27.29 -96.92 -36.96
C ALA A 406 -26.69 -97.94 -37.95
N ARG A 407 -26.16 -99.07 -37.46
CA ARG A 407 -25.49 -100.10 -38.27
C ARG A 407 -26.45 -100.96 -39.12
N SER A 408 -27.75 -100.93 -38.84
CA SER A 408 -28.76 -101.65 -39.65
C SER A 408 -29.07 -100.97 -40.98
N ARG A 409 -28.99 -99.63 -41.02
CA ARG A 409 -29.36 -98.78 -42.16
C ARG A 409 -28.43 -98.96 -43.37
N ASP A 410 -27.15 -99.20 -43.12
CA ASP A 410 -26.14 -99.18 -44.17
C ASP A 410 -26.09 -100.49 -44.98
N LYS A 411 -26.60 -101.61 -44.43
CA LYS A 411 -26.72 -102.90 -45.15
C LYS A 411 -27.72 -102.86 -46.32
N LEU A 412 -28.74 -102.00 -46.26
CA LEU A 412 -29.79 -101.92 -47.28
C LEU A 412 -29.37 -101.16 -48.56
N ARG A 413 -28.25 -100.42 -48.53
CA ARG A 413 -27.79 -99.65 -49.71
C ARG A 413 -26.94 -100.45 -50.68
N ALA A 414 -26.33 -101.56 -50.24
CA ALA A 414 -25.47 -102.39 -51.08
C ALA A 414 -26.27 -103.19 -52.14
N GLU A 415 -27.51 -103.59 -51.82
CA GLU A 415 -28.33 -104.47 -52.67
C GLU A 415 -28.78 -103.78 -53.98
N ILE A 416 -28.96 -102.45 -53.94
CA ILE A 416 -29.44 -101.65 -55.09
C ILE A 416 -28.43 -101.66 -56.25
N SER A 417 -27.14 -101.83 -55.98
CA SER A 417 -26.10 -101.73 -57.01
C SER A 417 -25.96 -102.98 -57.89
N ARG A 418 -26.56 -104.12 -57.52
CA ARG A 418 -26.36 -105.43 -58.18
C ARG A 418 -27.28 -105.68 -59.38
N LEU A 419 -28.38 -104.94 -59.52
CA LEU A 419 -29.44 -105.24 -60.49
C LEU A 419 -29.30 -104.54 -61.86
N ASN A 420 -28.40 -103.56 -62.01
CA ASN A 420 -28.29 -102.78 -63.26
C ASN A 420 -27.37 -103.40 -64.34
N ASP A 421 -26.48 -104.33 -64.00
CA ASP A 421 -25.45 -104.83 -64.93
C ASP A 421 -25.96 -105.85 -65.98
N ILE A 422 -27.19 -106.35 -65.84
CA ILE A 422 -27.73 -107.44 -66.68
C ILE A 422 -28.28 -106.94 -68.05
N VAL A 423 -28.53 -105.63 -68.20
CA VAL A 423 -29.24 -105.08 -69.38
C VAL A 423 -28.36 -104.93 -70.65
N ALA A 424 -27.03 -105.00 -70.53
CA ALA A 424 -26.11 -104.61 -71.62
C ALA A 424 -25.87 -105.67 -72.72
N GLY A 425 -26.27 -106.93 -72.55
CA GLY A 425 -25.76 -108.05 -73.37
C GLY A 425 -26.41 -108.31 -74.74
N VAL A 426 -27.60 -107.78 -75.05
CA VAL A 426 -28.51 -108.38 -76.06
C VAL A 426 -28.46 -107.71 -77.46
N ARG A 427 -27.53 -106.79 -77.75
CA ARG A 427 -27.59 -105.94 -78.97
C ARG A 427 -26.56 -106.19 -80.09
N HIS A 428 -25.77 -107.27 -80.07
CA HIS A 428 -24.62 -107.42 -80.98
C HIS A 428 -24.81 -108.34 -82.23
N GLU A 429 -25.80 -109.22 -82.30
CA GLU A 429 -25.76 -110.39 -83.22
C GLU A 429 -26.41 -110.23 -84.62
N ILE A 430 -27.04 -109.09 -84.97
CA ILE A 430 -28.00 -109.01 -86.10
C ILE A 430 -27.38 -108.67 -87.49
N ALA A 431 -26.06 -108.50 -87.62
CA ALA A 431 -25.48 -107.69 -88.73
C ALA A 431 -24.90 -108.40 -90.00
N SER A 432 -24.79 -109.73 -90.11
CA SER A 432 -23.71 -110.33 -90.94
C SER A 432 -24.02 -111.10 -92.26
N ILE A 433 -25.25 -111.15 -92.82
CA ILE A 433 -25.62 -112.25 -93.77
C ILE A 433 -26.02 -111.89 -95.24
N ARG A 434 -26.27 -110.63 -95.67
CA ARG A 434 -26.91 -110.34 -96.99
C ARG A 434 -26.04 -109.64 -98.06
N HIS A 435 -25.13 -110.34 -98.76
CA HIS A 435 -24.21 -109.70 -99.73
C HIS A 435 -23.72 -110.50 -100.98
N GLN A 436 -24.32 -111.64 -101.39
CA GLN A 436 -23.65 -112.56 -102.36
C GLN A 436 -24.53 -113.15 -103.49
N MET A 437 -25.39 -112.38 -104.16
CA MET A 437 -26.13 -112.93 -105.32
C MET A 437 -26.35 -111.90 -106.45
N GLN A 438 -25.41 -111.90 -107.39
CA GLN A 438 -25.33 -111.08 -108.61
C GLN A 438 -24.47 -111.85 -109.65
N ASP A 439 -24.17 -111.26 -110.80
CA ASP A 439 -23.04 -111.64 -111.67
C ASP A 439 -23.00 -113.06 -112.31
N LEU A 440 -24.01 -113.47 -113.09
CA LEU A 440 -23.81 -114.47 -114.17
C LEU A 440 -24.63 -114.19 -115.44
N LEU A 441 -23.91 -113.91 -116.53
CA LEU A 441 -24.11 -114.38 -117.92
C LEU A 441 -25.46 -114.09 -118.62
N THR A 442 -25.58 -113.24 -119.64
CA THR A 442 -24.65 -112.28 -120.31
C THR A 442 -23.33 -112.83 -120.86
N ASP A 443 -23.34 -113.55 -122.00
CA ASP A 443 -22.15 -113.57 -122.90
C ASP A 443 -22.35 -114.13 -124.33
N LEU A 444 -23.55 -114.53 -124.74
CA LEU A 444 -23.75 -115.23 -126.03
C LEU A 444 -25.01 -114.74 -126.77
N LEU A 445 -24.99 -113.76 -127.69
CA LEU A 445 -23.99 -112.76 -128.12
C LEU A 445 -22.64 -113.25 -128.70
N ARG A 446 -22.54 -113.37 -130.03
CA ARG A 446 -21.76 -112.39 -130.87
C ARG A 446 -21.54 -112.74 -132.35
N ALA A 447 -21.57 -114.00 -132.76
CA ALA A 447 -20.66 -114.47 -133.82
C ALA A 447 -21.21 -114.68 -135.26
N ASN A 448 -22.48 -114.38 -135.58
CA ASN A 448 -23.01 -114.74 -136.91
C ASN A 448 -24.18 -113.86 -137.43
N LYS A 449 -24.00 -112.66 -138.00
CA LYS A 449 -22.85 -111.74 -138.00
C LYS A 449 -21.56 -112.20 -138.70
N GLN A 450 -21.65 -112.46 -140.02
CA GLN A 450 -20.51 -112.29 -140.95
C GLN A 450 -20.90 -112.39 -142.44
N LEU A 451 -22.03 -113.01 -142.80
CA LEU A 451 -22.52 -113.02 -144.20
C LEU A 451 -23.24 -111.71 -144.59
N ASP A 452 -23.71 -110.94 -143.59
CA ASP A 452 -24.15 -109.55 -143.69
C ASP A 452 -23.09 -108.60 -144.31
N GLU A 453 -21.88 -109.08 -144.61
CA GLU A 453 -20.74 -108.23 -144.90
C GLU A 453 -20.44 -108.05 -146.40
N LYS A 454 -20.87 -108.96 -147.30
CA LYS A 454 -20.40 -108.98 -148.70
C LYS A 454 -21.35 -108.41 -149.74
N ASP A 455 -22.63 -108.79 -149.78
CA ASP A 455 -23.59 -108.10 -150.68
C ASP A 455 -23.90 -106.68 -150.17
N LEU A 456 -23.75 -106.49 -148.86
CA LEU A 456 -23.68 -105.18 -148.23
C LEU A 456 -22.49 -104.34 -148.73
N GLN A 457 -21.40 -104.91 -149.27
CA GLN A 457 -20.23 -104.15 -149.76
C GLN A 457 -20.46 -103.46 -151.11
N VAL A 458 -21.14 -104.08 -152.08
CA VAL A 458 -21.39 -103.43 -153.39
C VAL A 458 -22.55 -102.44 -153.28
N GLN A 459 -23.60 -102.81 -152.54
CA GLN A 459 -24.66 -101.85 -152.20
C GLN A 459 -24.16 -100.76 -151.26
N LYS A 460 -23.17 -101.02 -150.38
CA LYS A 460 -22.37 -99.97 -149.73
C LYS A 460 -21.76 -99.06 -150.78
N ILE A 461 -20.81 -99.49 -151.61
CA ILE A 461 -20.03 -98.56 -152.44
C ILE A 461 -20.91 -97.63 -153.30
N ALA A 462 -22.02 -98.12 -153.85
CA ALA A 462 -22.97 -97.29 -154.61
C ALA A 462 -23.84 -96.35 -153.74
N ARG A 463 -24.16 -96.75 -152.51
CA ARG A 463 -24.87 -95.96 -151.50
C ARG A 463 -23.91 -94.99 -150.83
N GLU A 464 -22.78 -95.45 -150.31
CA GLU A 464 -21.59 -94.74 -149.85
C GLU A 464 -21.15 -93.65 -150.85
N LYS A 465 -21.26 -93.82 -152.17
CA LYS A 465 -20.93 -92.70 -153.08
C LYS A 465 -21.97 -91.56 -153.04
N ARG A 466 -23.26 -91.86 -152.84
CA ARG A 466 -24.32 -90.85 -152.63
C ARG A 466 -24.33 -90.32 -151.20
N GLU A 467 -24.08 -91.19 -150.22
CA GLU A 467 -23.93 -90.87 -148.82
C GLU A 467 -22.70 -89.98 -148.66
N GLN A 468 -21.50 -90.33 -149.15
CA GLN A 468 -20.34 -89.43 -149.21
C GLN A 468 -20.64 -88.11 -149.92
N SER A 469 -21.47 -88.07 -150.97
CA SER A 469 -21.87 -86.81 -151.61
C SER A 469 -22.81 -85.96 -150.75
N LEU A 470 -23.71 -86.59 -149.98
CA LEU A 470 -24.62 -85.91 -149.07
C LEU A 470 -23.92 -85.55 -147.76
N GLU A 471 -23.07 -86.43 -147.23
CA GLU A 471 -22.12 -86.26 -146.14
C GLU A 471 -21.10 -85.19 -146.46
N LEU A 472 -20.65 -85.00 -147.71
CA LEU A 472 -19.78 -83.88 -148.07
C LEU A 472 -20.55 -82.56 -147.94
N ASN A 473 -21.80 -82.51 -148.43
CA ASN A 473 -22.66 -81.33 -148.30
C ASN A 473 -23.11 -81.05 -146.85
N ASP A 474 -23.39 -82.10 -146.08
CA ASP A 474 -23.70 -82.05 -144.65
C ASP A 474 -22.44 -81.79 -143.83
N ALA A 475 -21.26 -82.20 -144.28
CA ALA A 475 -19.98 -81.86 -143.66
C ALA A 475 -19.66 -80.40 -143.91
N TYR A 476 -19.88 -79.85 -145.11
CA TYR A 476 -19.79 -78.41 -145.33
C TYR A 476 -20.77 -77.65 -144.43
N LYS A 477 -22.06 -78.03 -144.39
CA LYS A 477 -23.03 -77.40 -143.46
C LYS A 477 -22.70 -77.60 -141.98
N LYS A 478 -22.12 -78.74 -141.59
CA LYS A 478 -21.65 -78.98 -140.21
C LYS A 478 -20.38 -78.22 -139.91
N ILE A 479 -19.49 -78.00 -140.88
CA ILE A 479 -18.30 -77.14 -140.74
C ILE A 479 -18.77 -75.70 -140.57
N ASP A 480 -19.63 -75.18 -141.45
CA ASP A 480 -20.22 -73.84 -141.32
C ASP A 480 -20.91 -73.66 -139.96
N GLY A 481 -21.75 -74.62 -139.54
CA GLY A 481 -22.41 -74.60 -138.24
C GLY A 481 -21.47 -74.82 -137.04
N ILE A 482 -20.36 -75.55 -137.22
CA ILE A 482 -19.30 -75.67 -136.20
C ILE A 482 -18.52 -74.36 -136.12
N GLU A 483 -18.25 -73.67 -137.22
CA GLU A 483 -17.56 -72.38 -137.24
C GLU A 483 -18.42 -71.28 -136.61
N GLU A 484 -19.71 -71.20 -136.93
CA GLU A 484 -20.65 -70.29 -136.26
C GLU A 484 -20.78 -70.61 -134.76
N THR A 485 -20.91 -71.88 -134.38
CA THR A 485 -20.99 -72.24 -132.95
C THR A 485 -19.66 -72.09 -132.23
N LEU A 486 -18.52 -72.27 -132.90
CA LEU A 486 -17.17 -72.02 -132.37
C LEU A 486 -16.97 -70.52 -132.14
N ALA A 487 -17.40 -69.66 -133.06
CA ALA A 487 -17.38 -68.21 -132.89
C ALA A 487 -18.22 -67.79 -131.68
N LEU A 488 -19.48 -68.24 -131.59
CA LEU A 488 -20.36 -67.98 -130.44
C LEU A 488 -19.80 -68.54 -129.12
N LYS A 489 -19.14 -69.71 -129.14
CA LYS A 489 -18.49 -70.28 -127.94
C LYS A 489 -17.23 -69.51 -127.55
N SER A 490 -16.50 -68.95 -128.52
CA SER A 490 -15.29 -68.16 -128.28
C SER A 490 -15.63 -66.80 -127.67
N GLU A 491 -16.65 -66.12 -128.22
CA GLU A 491 -17.20 -64.89 -127.63
C GLU A 491 -17.73 -65.15 -126.20
N ARG A 492 -18.45 -66.26 -125.99
CA ARG A 492 -18.90 -66.68 -124.65
C ARG A 492 -17.74 -66.94 -123.69
N LEU A 493 -16.61 -67.48 -124.17
CA LEU A 493 -15.42 -67.74 -123.38
C LEU A 493 -14.69 -66.45 -123.00
N GLU A 494 -14.55 -65.49 -123.92
CA GLU A 494 -13.96 -64.18 -123.60
C GLU A 494 -14.78 -63.44 -122.54
N VAL A 495 -16.11 -63.40 -122.68
CA VAL A 495 -17.01 -62.80 -121.67
C VAL A 495 -16.84 -63.47 -120.30
N LEU A 496 -16.88 -64.82 -120.25
CA LEU A 496 -16.69 -65.57 -119.00
C LEU A 496 -15.27 -65.39 -118.40
N GLN A 497 -14.25 -65.20 -119.23
CA GLN A 497 -12.88 -64.97 -118.76
C GLN A 497 -12.72 -63.58 -118.13
N VAL A 498 -13.37 -62.55 -118.69
CA VAL A 498 -13.42 -61.21 -118.11
C VAL A 498 -14.22 -61.20 -116.80
N GLU A 499 -15.39 -61.86 -116.77
CA GLU A 499 -16.18 -62.02 -115.53
C GLU A 499 -15.40 -62.76 -114.43
N LEU A 500 -14.66 -63.81 -114.78
CA LEU A 500 -13.82 -64.57 -113.86
C LEU A 500 -12.70 -63.70 -113.27
N GLN A 501 -12.02 -62.88 -114.10
CA GLN A 501 -11.00 -61.95 -113.63
C GLN A 501 -11.59 -60.86 -112.71
N GLN A 502 -12.76 -60.30 -113.05
CA GLN A 502 -13.46 -59.36 -112.17
C GLN A 502 -13.81 -59.99 -110.82
N LYS A 503 -14.35 -61.22 -110.79
CA LYS A 503 -14.68 -61.92 -109.54
C LYS A 503 -13.46 -62.29 -108.71
N GLN A 504 -12.32 -62.61 -109.34
CA GLN A 504 -11.05 -62.79 -108.63
C GLN A 504 -10.56 -61.47 -108.00
N GLN A 505 -10.69 -60.34 -108.70
CA GLN A 505 -10.32 -59.02 -108.19
C GLN A 505 -11.23 -58.57 -107.03
N GLU A 506 -12.54 -58.80 -107.13
CA GLU A 506 -13.51 -58.57 -106.05
C GLU A 506 -13.15 -59.40 -104.81
N PHE A 507 -12.89 -60.70 -104.98
CA PHE A 507 -12.53 -61.59 -103.87
C PHE A 507 -11.24 -61.15 -103.16
N ALA A 508 -10.21 -60.75 -103.92
CA ALA A 508 -8.97 -60.20 -103.36
C ALA A 508 -9.21 -58.90 -102.55
N ASN A 509 -10.08 -58.02 -103.04
CA ASN A 509 -10.45 -56.78 -102.35
C ASN A 509 -11.21 -57.06 -101.05
N VAL A 510 -12.21 -57.95 -101.07
CA VAL A 510 -13.00 -58.33 -99.87
C VAL A 510 -12.10 -59.01 -98.83
N LYS A 511 -11.18 -59.89 -99.25
CA LYS A 511 -10.21 -60.51 -98.34
C LYS A 511 -9.33 -59.46 -97.66
N LYS A 512 -8.80 -58.49 -98.42
CA LYS A 512 -7.98 -57.39 -97.88
C LYS A 512 -8.75 -56.53 -96.88
N GLN A 513 -10.03 -56.23 -97.15
CA GLN A 513 -10.89 -55.50 -96.21
C GLN A 513 -11.12 -56.28 -94.90
N MET A 514 -11.37 -57.59 -94.98
CA MET A 514 -11.50 -58.45 -93.78
C MET A 514 -10.21 -58.48 -92.94
N GLU A 515 -9.04 -58.55 -93.59
CA GLU A 515 -7.75 -58.51 -92.90
C GLU A 515 -7.51 -57.16 -92.18
N VAL A 516 -7.87 -56.04 -92.82
CA VAL A 516 -7.82 -54.70 -92.21
C VAL A 516 -8.75 -54.62 -90.99
N ILE A 517 -10.04 -54.95 -91.15
CA ILE A 517 -11.04 -54.89 -90.07
C ILE A 517 -10.64 -55.78 -88.88
N GLN A 518 -10.10 -56.96 -89.14
CA GLN A 518 -9.61 -57.85 -88.07
C GLN A 518 -8.38 -57.27 -87.36
N SER A 519 -7.46 -56.61 -88.08
CA SER A 519 -6.32 -55.92 -87.47
C SER A 519 -6.75 -54.73 -86.60
N GLU A 520 -7.74 -53.94 -87.06
CA GLU A 520 -8.35 -52.83 -86.33
C GLU A 520 -9.07 -53.32 -85.06
N LYS A 521 -9.86 -54.38 -85.16
CA LYS A 521 -10.51 -55.03 -84.01
C LYS A 521 -9.50 -55.48 -82.95
N VAL A 522 -8.38 -56.09 -83.36
CA VAL A 522 -7.31 -56.51 -82.44
C VAL A 522 -6.61 -55.30 -81.82
N MET A 523 -6.41 -54.22 -82.59
CA MET A 523 -5.89 -52.95 -82.08
C MET A 523 -6.82 -52.32 -81.02
N LEU A 524 -8.11 -52.17 -81.34
CA LEU A 524 -9.12 -51.59 -80.45
C LEU A 524 -9.31 -52.42 -79.17
N MET A 525 -9.22 -53.75 -79.26
CA MET A 525 -9.27 -54.62 -78.09
C MET A 525 -8.03 -54.44 -77.19
N LYS A 526 -6.83 -54.28 -77.78
CA LYS A 526 -5.61 -53.97 -77.02
C LYS A 526 -5.65 -52.58 -76.38
N THR A 527 -6.11 -51.55 -77.08
CA THR A 527 -6.20 -50.20 -76.50
C THR A 527 -7.25 -50.13 -75.40
N MET A 528 -8.40 -50.81 -75.54
CA MET A 528 -9.41 -50.91 -74.49
C MET A 528 -8.86 -51.60 -73.23
N ASP A 529 -8.10 -52.69 -73.38
CA ASP A 529 -7.48 -53.43 -72.27
C ASP A 529 -6.35 -52.61 -71.60
N MET A 530 -5.57 -51.85 -72.37
CA MET A 530 -4.63 -50.85 -71.84
C MET A 530 -5.35 -49.76 -71.04
N CYS A 531 -6.37 -49.11 -71.61
CA CYS A 531 -7.14 -48.06 -70.91
C CYS A 531 -7.81 -48.59 -69.62
N SER A 532 -8.23 -49.85 -69.59
CA SER A 532 -8.77 -50.48 -68.37
C SER A 532 -7.69 -50.67 -67.30
N ARG A 533 -6.49 -51.14 -67.69
CA ARG A 533 -5.33 -51.21 -66.79
C ARG A 533 -4.95 -49.83 -66.26
N ASP A 534 -4.82 -48.84 -67.14
CA ASP A 534 -4.46 -47.46 -66.77
C ASP A 534 -5.50 -46.82 -65.84
N ARG A 535 -6.80 -47.06 -66.07
CA ARG A 535 -7.84 -46.64 -65.15
C ARG A 535 -7.69 -47.28 -63.77
N SER A 536 -7.32 -48.57 -63.72
CA SER A 536 -7.08 -49.27 -62.44
C SER A 536 -5.82 -48.79 -61.71
N THR A 537 -4.73 -48.47 -62.43
CA THR A 537 -3.51 -47.93 -61.81
C THR A 537 -3.73 -46.50 -61.32
N LEU A 538 -4.44 -45.66 -62.10
CA LEU A 538 -4.83 -44.31 -61.69
C LEU A 538 -5.80 -44.30 -60.50
N GLN A 539 -6.75 -45.24 -60.43
CA GLN A 539 -7.62 -45.37 -59.26
C GLN A 539 -6.81 -45.76 -58.00
N ASN A 540 -5.84 -46.65 -58.15
CA ASN A 540 -4.93 -47.05 -57.06
C ASN A 540 -3.96 -45.94 -56.63
N THR A 541 -3.46 -45.10 -57.55
CA THR A 541 -2.65 -43.93 -57.18
C THR A 541 -3.50 -42.83 -56.57
N MET A 542 -4.72 -42.59 -57.07
CA MET A 542 -5.67 -41.65 -56.47
C MET A 542 -6.00 -42.04 -55.03
N THR A 543 -6.32 -43.31 -54.74
CA THR A 543 -6.56 -43.74 -53.35
C THR A 543 -5.34 -43.56 -52.45
N LYS A 544 -4.12 -43.81 -52.94
CA LYS A 544 -2.87 -43.58 -52.18
C LYS A 544 -2.64 -42.09 -51.91
N LEU A 545 -2.84 -41.23 -52.92
CA LEU A 545 -2.71 -39.78 -52.80
C LEU A 545 -3.78 -39.21 -51.86
N THR A 546 -5.03 -39.64 -51.94
CA THR A 546 -6.08 -39.24 -50.99
C THR A 546 -5.71 -39.65 -49.56
N HIS A 547 -5.15 -40.85 -49.36
CA HIS A 547 -4.71 -41.30 -48.04
C HIS A 547 -3.50 -40.49 -47.52
N GLN A 548 -2.55 -40.14 -48.39
CA GLN A 548 -1.44 -39.24 -48.06
C GLN A 548 -1.91 -37.82 -47.73
N ILE A 549 -2.86 -37.26 -48.50
CA ILE A 549 -3.47 -35.95 -48.24
C ILE A 549 -4.14 -35.96 -46.87
N ASN A 550 -4.91 -37.01 -46.54
CA ASN A 550 -5.57 -37.13 -45.23
C ASN A 550 -4.58 -37.30 -44.07
N GLN A 551 -3.47 -38.01 -44.27
CA GLN A 551 -2.39 -38.09 -43.27
C GLN A 551 -1.69 -36.74 -43.08
N MET A 552 -1.40 -36.03 -44.17
CA MET A 552 -0.77 -34.71 -44.13
C MET A 552 -1.69 -33.64 -43.53
N THR A 553 -2.98 -33.62 -43.83
CA THR A 553 -3.92 -32.69 -43.19
C THR A 553 -4.12 -33.02 -41.72
N SER A 554 -4.13 -34.29 -41.33
CA SER A 554 -4.15 -34.68 -39.92
C SER A 554 -2.87 -34.27 -39.18
N SER A 555 -1.69 -34.36 -39.81
CA SER A 555 -0.43 -33.93 -39.18
C SER A 555 -0.34 -32.40 -39.09
N LEU A 556 -0.79 -31.67 -40.12
CA LEU A 556 -0.91 -30.21 -40.09
C LEU A 556 -1.86 -29.76 -38.96
N ALA A 557 -3.02 -30.38 -38.80
CA ALA A 557 -3.97 -30.05 -37.73
C ALA A 557 -3.45 -30.35 -36.31
N ILE A 558 -2.51 -31.31 -36.16
CA ILE A 558 -1.80 -31.55 -34.89
C ILE A 558 -0.75 -30.46 -34.68
N ASN A 559 0.10 -30.19 -35.69
CA ASN A 559 1.13 -29.17 -35.63
C ASN A 559 0.54 -27.76 -35.38
N GLU A 560 -0.62 -27.43 -35.96
CA GLU A 560 -1.32 -26.16 -35.70
C GLU A 560 -1.79 -26.04 -34.24
N LYS A 561 -2.26 -27.13 -33.63
CA LYS A 561 -2.62 -27.16 -32.20
C LYS A 561 -1.39 -27.02 -31.32
N GLU A 562 -0.29 -27.68 -31.66
CA GLU A 562 0.99 -27.56 -30.95
C GLU A 562 1.53 -26.12 -31.05
N ILE A 563 1.60 -25.54 -32.26
CA ILE A 563 2.00 -24.15 -32.49
C ILE A 563 1.09 -23.19 -31.72
N SER A 564 -0.22 -23.42 -31.69
CA SER A 564 -1.17 -22.59 -30.93
C SER A 564 -0.94 -22.71 -29.42
N SER A 565 -0.65 -23.92 -28.92
CA SER A 565 -0.31 -24.15 -27.50
C SER A 565 1.00 -23.47 -27.11
N LEU A 566 2.03 -23.55 -27.96
CA LEU A 566 3.33 -22.90 -27.78
C LEU A 566 3.20 -21.38 -27.86
N LYS A 567 2.39 -20.83 -28.78
CA LYS A 567 2.08 -19.39 -28.82
C LYS A 567 1.42 -18.91 -27.53
N ASN A 568 0.40 -19.64 -27.04
CA ASN A 568 -0.26 -19.32 -25.77
C ASN A 568 0.72 -19.40 -24.59
N GLN A 569 1.61 -20.39 -24.57
CA GLN A 569 2.63 -20.54 -23.53
C GLN A 569 3.68 -19.43 -23.60
N ILE A 570 4.13 -19.03 -24.79
CA ILE A 570 5.03 -17.90 -25.02
C ILE A 570 4.37 -16.58 -24.59
N GLU A 571 3.10 -16.37 -24.90
CA GLU A 571 2.35 -15.21 -24.41
C GLU A 571 2.24 -15.19 -22.89
N GLN A 572 1.93 -16.32 -22.26
CA GLN A 572 1.83 -16.43 -20.81
C GLN A 572 3.20 -16.17 -20.14
N LEU A 573 4.28 -16.74 -20.68
CA LEU A 573 5.64 -16.45 -20.25
C LEU A 573 5.97 -14.96 -20.42
N ASN A 574 5.70 -14.35 -21.57
CA ASN A 574 5.90 -12.91 -21.80
C ASN A 574 5.11 -12.03 -20.81
N ARG A 575 3.87 -12.40 -20.46
CA ARG A 575 3.08 -11.71 -19.42
C ARG A 575 3.76 -11.83 -18.05
N THR A 576 4.22 -13.03 -17.66
CA THR A 576 4.94 -13.22 -16.38
C THR A 576 6.29 -12.51 -16.35
N VAL A 577 7.05 -12.47 -17.45
CA VAL A 577 8.31 -11.73 -17.56
C VAL A 577 8.07 -10.23 -17.41
N LYS A 578 7.08 -9.66 -18.09
CA LYS A 578 6.70 -8.24 -17.90
C LYS A 578 6.26 -7.96 -16.46
N GLN A 579 5.48 -8.85 -15.85
CA GLN A 579 5.06 -8.71 -14.45
C GLN A 579 6.26 -8.74 -13.49
N LYS A 580 7.19 -9.68 -13.67
CA LYS A 580 8.42 -9.76 -12.85
C LYS A 580 9.36 -8.59 -13.09
N GLN A 581 9.47 -8.08 -14.31
CA GLN A 581 10.23 -6.86 -14.60
C GLN A 581 9.61 -5.65 -13.87
N ASN A 582 8.29 -5.52 -13.87
CA ASN A 582 7.58 -4.47 -13.13
C ASN A 582 7.75 -4.63 -11.61
N GLU A 583 7.70 -5.85 -11.06
CA GLU A 583 8.01 -6.13 -9.65
C GLU A 583 9.46 -5.75 -9.30
N ILE A 584 10.43 -6.06 -10.16
CA ILE A 584 11.84 -5.71 -9.98
C ILE A 584 12.01 -4.19 -9.99
N HIS A 585 11.40 -3.46 -10.93
CA HIS A 585 11.43 -1.99 -10.95
C HIS A 585 10.74 -1.38 -9.72
N ALA A 586 9.60 -1.91 -9.28
CA ALA A 586 8.93 -1.45 -8.06
C ALA A 586 9.79 -1.67 -6.81
N LYS A 587 10.38 -2.87 -6.64
CA LYS A 587 11.32 -3.17 -5.55
C LYS A 587 12.59 -2.33 -5.62
N SER A 588 13.07 -2.00 -6.82
CA SER A 588 14.24 -1.14 -7.01
C SER A 588 13.97 0.31 -6.58
N ARG A 589 12.78 0.84 -6.90
CA ARG A 589 12.32 2.15 -6.39
C ARG A 589 12.15 2.15 -4.87
N LEU A 590 11.54 1.10 -4.30
CA LEU A 590 11.39 0.96 -2.85
C LEU A 590 12.75 0.83 -2.13
N LEU A 591 13.72 0.13 -2.72
CA LEU A 591 15.10 0.06 -2.23
C LEU A 591 15.85 1.39 -2.37
N ALA A 592 15.50 2.24 -3.34
CA ALA A 592 16.06 3.58 -3.44
C ALA A 592 15.49 4.51 -2.35
N SER A 593 14.16 4.49 -2.14
CA SER A 593 13.48 5.22 -1.07
C SER A 593 13.99 4.81 0.31
N THR A 594 13.98 3.52 0.64
CA THR A 594 14.46 3.06 1.95
C THR A 594 15.94 3.37 2.17
N LYS A 595 16.76 3.49 1.12
CA LYS A 595 18.14 4.01 1.22
C LYS A 595 18.22 5.53 1.44
N THR A 596 17.30 6.34 0.94
CA THR A 596 17.23 7.77 1.32
C THR A 596 16.73 7.92 2.75
N ASP A 597 15.67 7.19 3.12
CA ASP A 597 15.08 7.19 4.46
C ASP A 597 16.11 6.77 5.52
N LEU A 598 16.91 5.73 5.25
CA LEU A 598 18.00 5.30 6.13
C LEU A 598 19.12 6.34 6.27
N ARG A 599 19.42 7.13 5.23
CA ARG A 599 20.39 8.24 5.33
C ARG A 599 19.82 9.38 6.18
N GLU A 600 18.57 9.75 5.97
CA GLU A 600 17.91 10.77 6.79
C GLU A 600 17.82 10.34 8.26
N MET A 601 17.40 9.10 8.52
CA MET A 601 17.35 8.54 9.88
C MET A 601 18.75 8.49 10.52
N LYS A 602 19.81 8.19 9.76
CA LYS A 602 21.19 8.27 10.25
C LYS A 602 21.55 9.72 10.64
N ILE A 603 21.22 10.70 9.81
CA ILE A 603 21.46 12.12 10.11
C ILE A 603 20.66 12.56 11.35
N ARG A 604 19.39 12.17 11.47
CA ARG A 604 18.56 12.43 12.66
C ARG A 604 19.14 11.78 13.93
N LEU A 605 19.69 10.56 13.83
CA LEU A 605 20.36 9.88 14.94
C LEU A 605 21.67 10.58 15.35
N GLU A 606 22.47 11.05 14.39
CA GLU A 606 23.69 11.83 14.65
C GLU A 606 23.35 13.18 15.31
N GLN A 607 22.30 13.86 14.85
CA GLN A 607 21.77 15.08 15.47
C GLN A 607 21.28 14.83 16.90
N ALA A 608 20.47 13.79 17.12
CA ALA A 608 19.96 13.43 18.44
C ALA A 608 21.09 13.06 19.41
N ALA A 609 22.09 12.28 18.95
CA ALA A 609 23.28 11.94 19.74
C ALA A 609 24.10 13.19 20.12
N HIS A 610 24.24 14.15 19.20
CA HIS A 610 24.87 15.44 19.51
C HIS A 610 24.08 16.24 20.54
N THR A 611 22.74 16.31 20.40
CA THR A 611 21.88 16.98 21.39
C THR A 611 22.03 16.34 22.78
N ILE A 612 22.02 15.01 22.87
CA ILE A 612 22.23 14.28 24.12
C ILE A 612 23.59 14.60 24.76
N ASP A 613 24.68 14.61 23.99
CA ASP A 613 26.02 15.01 24.50
C ASP A 613 26.06 16.48 24.98
N THR A 614 25.38 17.40 24.28
CA THR A 614 25.28 18.80 24.74
C THR A 614 24.45 18.94 26.03
N ASP A 615 23.37 18.18 26.17
CA ASP A 615 22.52 18.22 27.36
C ASP A 615 23.19 17.48 28.55
N GLU A 616 23.91 16.38 28.33
CA GLU A 616 24.77 15.77 29.36
C GLU A 616 25.79 16.76 29.93
N LYS A 617 26.43 17.57 29.06
CA LYS A 617 27.37 18.63 29.50
C LYS A 617 26.65 19.72 30.29
N ARG A 618 25.45 20.14 29.87
CA ARG A 618 24.60 21.09 30.62
C ARG A 618 24.20 20.54 31.99
N PHE A 619 23.77 19.28 32.07
CA PHE A 619 23.42 18.64 33.34
C PHE A 619 24.63 18.49 34.27
N LYS A 620 25.81 18.15 33.76
CA LYS A 620 27.07 18.14 34.54
C LYS A 620 27.40 19.52 35.10
N ASN A 621 27.32 20.57 34.28
CA ASN A 621 27.55 21.95 34.72
C ASN A 621 26.53 22.41 35.78
N MET A 622 25.25 22.10 35.58
CA MET A 622 24.18 22.44 36.53
C MET A 622 24.31 21.66 37.85
N ALA A 623 24.78 20.40 37.82
CA ALA A 623 25.07 19.63 39.02
C ALA A 623 26.25 20.23 39.82
N CYS A 624 27.32 20.68 39.15
CA CYS A 624 28.42 21.39 39.81
C CYS A 624 27.95 22.72 40.44
N ALA A 625 27.16 23.51 39.71
CA ALA A 625 26.60 24.76 40.23
C ALA A 625 25.66 24.53 41.44
N LEU A 626 24.87 23.45 41.44
CA LEU A 626 24.06 23.07 42.59
C LEU A 626 24.93 22.66 43.79
N ASP A 627 26.00 21.89 43.58
CA ASP A 627 26.96 21.54 44.64
C ASP A 627 27.61 22.79 45.25
N GLU A 628 28.05 23.75 44.41
CA GLU A 628 28.54 25.07 44.85
C GLU A 628 27.50 25.84 45.68
N VAL A 629 26.26 25.96 45.21
CA VAL A 629 25.17 26.60 45.97
C VAL A 629 24.87 25.86 47.29
N THR A 630 25.01 24.53 47.36
CA THR A 630 24.86 23.80 48.63
C THR A 630 26.03 24.03 49.59
N LYS A 631 27.26 24.21 49.08
CA LYS A 631 28.42 24.61 49.90
C LYS A 631 28.25 26.03 50.43
N GLU A 632 27.82 26.98 49.60
CA GLU A 632 27.51 28.35 50.01
C GLU A 632 26.39 28.38 51.07
N LYS A 633 25.29 27.67 50.85
CA LYS A 633 24.20 27.52 51.83
C LYS A 633 24.71 26.94 53.15
N SER A 634 25.60 25.96 53.11
CA SER A 634 26.20 25.35 54.30
C SER A 634 27.14 26.31 55.03
N LEU A 635 27.92 27.10 54.30
CA LEU A 635 28.78 28.15 54.83
C LEU A 635 27.97 29.28 55.49
N VAL A 636 26.92 29.77 54.83
CA VAL A 636 25.99 30.77 55.38
C VAL A 636 25.27 30.21 56.62
N GLY A 637 24.85 28.94 56.59
CA GLY A 637 24.29 28.26 57.76
C GLY A 637 25.25 28.25 58.95
N LEU A 638 26.52 27.89 58.72
CA LEU A 638 27.56 27.91 59.77
C LEU A 638 27.83 29.32 60.29
N GLN A 639 27.85 30.34 59.42
CA GLN A 639 27.99 31.74 59.82
C GLN A 639 26.80 32.22 60.66
N MET A 640 25.57 31.84 60.29
CA MET A 640 24.34 32.15 61.03
C MET A 640 24.38 31.53 62.44
N VAL A 641 24.80 30.27 62.57
CA VAL A 641 24.98 29.61 63.88
C VAL A 641 26.01 30.37 64.73
N ARG A 642 27.19 30.67 64.18
CA ARG A 642 28.24 31.43 64.89
C ARG A 642 27.75 32.80 65.37
N ARG A 643 26.99 33.55 64.55
CA ARG A 643 26.41 34.84 64.93
C ARG A 643 25.30 34.70 65.97
N ASN A 644 24.49 33.63 65.92
CA ASN A 644 23.51 33.35 66.97
C ASN A 644 24.16 33.02 68.32
N ASP A 645 25.26 32.24 68.32
CA ASP A 645 26.05 31.99 69.53
C ASP A 645 26.71 33.27 70.08
N GLU A 646 27.24 34.12 69.21
CA GLU A 646 27.79 35.42 69.59
C GLU A 646 26.71 36.34 70.21
N VAL A 647 25.52 36.41 69.60
CA VAL A 647 24.38 37.16 70.14
C VAL A 647 23.93 36.58 71.48
N ARG A 648 23.93 35.26 71.66
CA ARG A 648 23.65 34.62 72.95
C ARG A 648 24.69 35.01 74.00
N LEU A 649 25.99 34.92 73.68
CA LEU A 649 27.07 35.33 74.58
C LEU A 649 27.00 36.82 74.93
N LEU A 650 26.58 37.69 74.00
CA LEU A 650 26.36 39.11 74.26
C LEU A 650 25.16 39.35 75.19
N ARG A 651 24.06 38.59 75.04
CA ARG A 651 22.91 38.65 75.97
C ARG A 651 23.28 38.18 77.37
N GLU A 652 24.07 37.10 77.47
CA GLU A 652 24.59 36.60 78.76
C GLU A 652 25.53 37.62 79.42
N LYS A 653 26.42 38.27 78.65
CA LYS A 653 27.25 39.39 79.14
C LYS A 653 26.42 40.59 79.61
N LEU A 654 25.37 40.95 78.87
CA LEU A 654 24.45 42.04 79.24
C LEU A 654 23.72 41.72 80.57
N ASP A 655 23.21 40.51 80.73
CA ASP A 655 22.57 40.04 81.96
C ASP A 655 23.54 40.02 83.15
N MET A 656 24.79 39.57 82.97
CA MET A 656 25.83 39.65 84.00
C MET A 656 26.17 41.10 84.37
N MET A 657 26.28 42.01 83.40
CA MET A 657 26.51 43.43 83.65
C MET A 657 25.33 44.08 84.36
N GLN A 658 24.09 43.78 83.95
CA GLN A 658 22.89 44.29 84.63
C GLN A 658 22.84 43.82 86.08
N LYS A 659 23.07 42.52 86.34
CA LYS A 659 23.16 41.97 87.70
C LYS A 659 24.28 42.59 88.52
N ALA A 660 25.40 42.98 87.91
CA ALA A 660 26.48 43.69 88.58
C ALA A 660 26.08 45.14 88.93
N ILE A 661 25.41 45.85 88.02
CA ILE A 661 24.85 47.19 88.24
C ILE A 661 23.79 47.14 89.34
N ASP A 662 22.83 46.21 89.29
CA ASP A 662 21.77 46.07 90.29
C ASP A 662 22.34 45.83 91.70
N ARG A 663 23.37 44.96 91.81
CA ARG A 663 24.11 44.74 93.06
C ARG A 663 24.83 46.00 93.53
N GLY A 664 25.51 46.72 92.64
CA GLY A 664 26.19 47.98 92.94
C GLY A 664 25.22 49.07 93.41
N THR A 665 24.08 49.21 92.74
CA THR A 665 22.99 50.13 93.12
C THR A 665 22.38 49.74 94.47
N MET A 666 22.15 48.45 94.73
CA MET A 666 21.68 47.98 96.04
C MET A 666 22.69 48.30 97.15
N GLN A 667 23.98 48.03 96.94
CA GLN A 667 25.04 48.35 97.89
C GLN A 667 25.16 49.86 98.12
N TYR A 668 25.09 50.67 97.07
CA TYR A 668 25.07 52.12 97.16
C TYR A 668 23.89 52.62 98.00
N ASN A 669 22.68 52.14 97.74
CA ASN A 669 21.48 52.50 98.50
C ASN A 669 21.60 52.09 99.98
N GLN A 670 22.20 50.92 100.28
CA GLN A 670 22.53 50.53 101.66
C GLN A 670 23.52 51.50 102.31
N ARG A 671 24.59 51.91 101.62
CA ARG A 671 25.54 52.92 102.15
C ARG A 671 24.85 54.27 102.40
N VAL A 672 23.93 54.69 101.53
CA VAL A 672 23.14 55.92 101.70
C VAL A 672 22.22 55.84 102.92
N GLU A 673 21.58 54.69 103.15
CA GLU A 673 20.75 54.47 104.34
C GLU A 673 21.59 54.40 105.62
N ASP A 674 22.74 53.72 105.61
CA ASP A 674 23.70 53.72 106.73
C ASP A 674 24.15 55.16 107.06
N ILE A 675 24.45 55.99 106.05
CA ILE A 675 24.78 57.41 106.22
C ILE A 675 23.58 58.19 106.80
N ARG A 676 22.34 57.87 106.41
CA ARG A 676 21.12 58.49 106.95
C ARG A 676 20.93 58.16 108.43
N LEU A 677 21.13 56.90 108.80
CA LEU A 677 21.06 56.41 110.19
C LEU A 677 22.17 57.04 111.05
N LEU A 678 23.41 57.06 110.58
CA LEU A 678 24.53 57.71 111.27
C LEU A 678 24.31 59.22 111.44
N LYS A 679 23.71 59.91 110.45
CA LYS A 679 23.33 61.32 110.59
C LYS A 679 22.27 61.52 111.69
N LEU A 680 21.27 60.64 111.76
CA LEU A 680 20.25 60.66 112.82
C LEU A 680 20.89 60.43 114.20
N GLU A 681 21.78 59.45 114.31
CA GLU A 681 22.51 59.15 115.54
C GLU A 681 23.42 60.30 115.99
N VAL A 682 24.12 60.96 115.06
CA VAL A 682 24.91 62.17 115.36
C VAL A 682 24.02 63.32 115.85
N VAL A 683 22.81 63.49 115.30
CA VAL A 683 21.85 64.50 115.80
C VAL A 683 21.34 64.14 117.20
N ASN A 684 21.05 62.86 117.46
CA ASN A 684 20.64 62.38 118.78
C ASN A 684 21.76 62.55 119.83
N LEU A 685 23.01 62.24 119.47
CA LEU A 685 24.16 62.44 120.35
C LEU A 685 24.45 63.93 120.60
N ARG A 686 24.31 64.79 119.60
CA ARG A 686 24.45 66.25 119.76
C ARG A 686 23.38 66.84 120.69
N THR A 687 22.11 66.48 120.48
CA THR A 687 21.00 66.97 121.32
C THR A 687 21.10 66.43 122.76
N SER A 688 21.53 65.18 122.93
CA SER A 688 21.86 64.60 124.25
C SER A 688 23.03 65.34 124.93
N HIS A 689 24.12 65.61 124.19
CA HIS A 689 25.26 66.39 124.69
C HIS A 689 24.85 67.82 125.08
N GLU A 690 24.09 68.53 124.24
CA GLU A 690 23.57 69.87 124.58
C GLU A 690 22.67 69.84 125.83
N CYS A 691 21.91 68.76 126.04
CA CYS A 691 21.11 68.58 127.25
C CYS A 691 22.00 68.43 128.49
N MET A 692 22.95 67.50 128.46
CA MET A 692 23.94 67.34 129.53
C MET A 692 24.77 68.62 129.76
N GLN A 693 25.12 69.36 128.69
CA GLN A 693 25.87 70.61 128.80
C GLN A 693 25.06 71.71 129.47
N ARG A 694 23.75 71.80 129.20
CA ARG A 694 22.81 72.67 129.94
C ARG A 694 22.73 72.29 131.42
N GLU A 695 22.64 71.00 131.75
CA GLU A 695 22.65 70.53 133.15
C GLU A 695 23.98 70.80 133.86
N VAL A 696 25.12 70.59 133.18
CA VAL A 696 26.46 70.89 133.70
C VAL A 696 26.63 72.41 133.91
N GLY A 697 26.12 73.25 133.01
CA GLY A 697 26.05 74.69 133.20
C GLY A 697 25.22 75.08 134.43
N ASN A 698 24.09 74.40 134.64
CA ASN A 698 23.21 74.63 135.80
C ASN A 698 23.89 74.30 137.15
N LYS A 699 24.96 73.48 137.17
CA LYS A 699 25.78 73.25 138.39
C LYS A 699 26.38 74.55 138.94
N ALA A 700 26.67 75.55 138.09
CA ALA A 700 27.13 76.85 138.54
C ALA A 700 26.03 77.61 139.28
N ALA A 701 24.79 77.60 138.78
CA ALA A 701 23.64 78.21 139.46
C ALA A 701 23.34 77.51 140.79
N MET A 702 23.31 76.18 140.81
CA MET A 702 23.11 75.38 142.02
C MET A 702 24.15 75.70 143.11
N ARG A 703 25.42 75.92 142.75
CA ARG A 703 26.45 76.37 143.71
C ARG A 703 26.16 77.75 144.30
N HIS A 704 25.68 78.70 143.49
CA HIS A 704 25.27 80.02 143.99
C HIS A 704 24.05 79.93 144.91
N ASP A 705 23.08 79.08 144.58
CA ASP A 705 21.91 78.85 145.44
C ASP A 705 22.28 78.17 146.77
N VAL A 706 23.21 77.22 146.78
CA VAL A 706 23.75 76.64 148.03
C VAL A 706 24.36 77.75 148.90
N ILE A 707 25.28 78.55 148.36
CA ILE A 707 25.92 79.66 149.10
C ILE A 707 24.88 80.69 149.57
N ARG A 708 23.85 80.98 148.77
CA ARG A 708 22.75 81.88 149.13
C ARG A 708 21.92 81.32 150.29
N LEU A 709 21.59 80.03 150.24
CA LEU A 709 20.85 79.33 151.30
C LEU A 709 21.68 79.19 152.57
N GLU A 710 22.99 78.93 152.49
CA GLU A 710 23.90 78.92 153.63
C GLU A 710 24.00 80.29 154.31
N ARG A 711 24.07 81.38 153.53
CA ARG A 711 24.02 82.75 154.05
C ARG A 711 22.69 83.06 154.73
N GLN A 712 21.56 82.68 154.13
CA GLN A 712 20.23 82.84 154.73
C GLN A 712 20.09 82.00 156.01
N LEU A 713 20.56 80.76 156.02
CA LEU A 713 20.56 79.88 157.18
C LEU A 713 21.42 80.45 158.32
N ASN A 714 22.59 81.02 158.03
CA ASN A 714 23.43 81.67 159.03
C ASN A 714 22.81 82.96 159.57
N GLN A 715 22.12 83.75 158.73
CA GLN A 715 21.35 84.91 159.19
C GLN A 715 20.19 84.50 160.11
N GLU A 716 19.45 83.44 159.78
CA GLU A 716 18.38 82.92 160.65
C GLU A 716 18.95 82.30 161.94
N ARG A 717 20.07 81.57 161.89
CA ARG A 717 20.77 81.10 163.10
C ARG A 717 21.21 82.24 164.00
N LEU A 718 21.75 83.33 163.44
CA LEU A 718 22.11 84.53 164.21
C LEU A 718 20.88 85.21 164.82
N LYS A 719 19.77 85.35 164.08
CA LYS A 719 18.51 85.87 164.62
C LYS A 719 17.96 85.00 165.74
N VAL A 720 17.93 83.68 165.56
CA VAL A 720 17.47 82.73 166.58
C VAL A 720 18.38 82.77 167.80
N SER A 721 19.71 82.88 167.62
CA SER A 721 20.64 83.06 168.74
C SER A 721 20.39 84.36 169.50
N ALA A 722 20.24 85.48 168.80
CA ALA A 722 19.95 86.79 169.40
C ALA A 722 18.60 86.78 170.15
N TYR A 723 17.54 86.23 169.56
CA TYR A 723 16.24 86.09 170.24
C TYR A 723 16.30 85.11 171.42
N SER A 724 17.10 84.04 171.34
CA SER A 724 17.30 83.12 172.46
C SER A 724 18.03 83.81 173.61
N GLU A 725 19.00 84.67 173.31
CA GLU A 725 19.72 85.47 174.30
C GLU A 725 18.81 86.56 174.93
N GLU A 726 18.01 87.27 174.12
CA GLU A 726 16.97 88.20 174.60
C GLU A 726 15.92 87.50 175.49
N LEU A 727 15.55 86.26 175.18
CA LEU A 727 14.65 85.45 176.01
C LEU A 727 15.31 85.00 177.32
N SER A 728 16.62 84.72 177.30
CA SER A 728 17.38 84.35 178.51
C SER A 728 17.57 85.52 179.50
N ARG A 729 17.53 86.77 179.00
CA ARG A 729 17.66 87.99 179.79
C ARG A 729 16.50 88.95 179.50
N PRO A 730 15.32 88.76 180.13
CA PRO A 730 14.10 89.56 179.89
C PRO A 730 14.18 91.00 180.47
N CYS A 731 15.22 91.75 180.12
CA CYS A 731 15.51 93.10 180.57
C CYS A 731 14.71 94.18 179.81
N ARG A 732 13.38 94.04 179.73
CA ARG A 732 12.43 95.07 179.23
C ARG A 732 10.99 94.71 179.64
N ILE A 733 10.60 95.05 180.87
CA ILE A 733 9.32 94.66 181.52
C ILE A 733 8.10 95.48 181.00
N HIS A 734 8.16 95.98 179.77
CA HIS A 734 7.07 96.71 179.11
C HIS A 734 6.68 96.03 177.79
N ARG A 735 6.15 94.80 177.90
CA ARG A 735 5.53 94.08 176.77
C ARG A 735 4.02 93.87 176.91
N TRP A 736 3.37 94.59 177.82
CA TRP A 736 1.92 94.81 177.81
C TRP A 736 1.58 95.80 176.68
N ARG A 737 1.52 95.30 175.45
CA ARG A 737 1.11 96.10 174.29
C ARG A 737 -0.42 96.14 174.25
N VAL A 738 -1.00 97.26 174.68
CA VAL A 738 -2.46 97.50 174.60
C VAL A 738 -2.92 97.33 173.15
N LEU A 739 -3.88 96.42 172.95
CA LEU A 739 -4.41 96.06 171.64
C LEU A 739 -5.31 97.17 171.09
N LEU A 740 -4.72 98.14 170.39
CA LEU A 740 -5.45 99.17 169.65
C LEU A 740 -5.99 98.64 168.29
N GLY A 741 -6.61 97.47 168.31
CA GLY A 741 -7.35 96.89 167.19
C GLY A 741 -8.85 97.06 167.41
N LYS A 742 -9.44 98.14 166.89
CA LYS A 742 -10.90 98.32 166.87
C LYS A 742 -11.52 97.51 165.73
N ASP A 743 -12.76 97.08 165.91
CA ASP A 743 -13.49 96.28 164.91
C ASP A 743 -13.42 96.88 163.50
N PRO A 744 -13.16 96.07 162.46
CA PRO A 744 -13.19 96.54 161.08
C PRO A 744 -14.59 97.03 160.76
N ARG A 745 -14.70 98.29 160.33
CA ARG A 745 -16.01 98.89 160.01
C ARG A 745 -16.70 98.03 158.95
N ARG A 746 -18.04 97.96 158.98
CA ARG A 746 -18.87 97.18 158.03
C ARG A 746 -18.44 97.38 156.56
N PHE A 747 -17.97 98.59 156.22
CA PHE A 747 -17.38 98.93 154.92
C PHE A 747 -16.12 98.12 154.54
N GLU A 748 -15.19 97.88 155.46
CA GLU A 748 -13.94 97.13 155.20
C GLU A 748 -14.22 95.65 154.97
N LEU A 749 -15.14 95.08 155.75
CA LEU A 749 -15.70 93.74 155.53
C LEU A 749 -16.36 93.64 154.15
N ILE A 750 -17.21 94.60 153.78
CA ILE A 750 -17.82 94.66 152.44
C ILE A 750 -16.73 94.76 151.35
N ARG A 751 -15.70 95.59 151.53
CA ARG A 751 -14.61 95.77 150.56
C ARG A 751 -13.78 94.48 150.40
N LYS A 752 -13.57 93.73 151.48
CA LYS A 752 -12.92 92.41 151.47
C LYS A 752 -13.80 91.36 150.78
N ILE A 753 -15.10 91.32 151.08
CA ILE A 753 -16.09 90.46 150.42
C ILE A 753 -16.13 90.74 148.92
N GLN A 754 -16.15 92.01 148.51
CA GLN A 754 -16.10 92.43 147.10
C GLN A 754 -14.79 92.01 146.40
N GLN A 755 -13.62 92.12 147.06
CA GLN A 755 -12.36 91.60 146.52
C GLN A 755 -12.40 90.07 146.35
N LEU A 756 -12.93 89.35 147.34
CA LEU A 756 -13.05 87.89 147.28
C LEU A 756 -14.05 87.46 146.20
N LEU A 757 -15.19 88.14 146.06
CA LEU A 757 -16.15 87.93 144.97
C LEU A 757 -15.50 88.16 143.59
N LYS A 758 -14.78 89.27 143.39
CA LYS A 758 -14.06 89.53 142.12
C LYS A 758 -13.01 88.45 141.81
N ARG A 759 -12.27 87.98 142.82
CA ARG A 759 -11.30 86.89 142.66
C ARG A 759 -11.99 85.56 142.36
N ASN A 760 -13.11 85.25 143.01
CA ASN A 760 -13.88 84.03 142.80
C ASN A 760 -14.49 84.00 141.39
N ILE A 761 -15.11 85.11 140.95
CA ILE A 761 -15.62 85.26 139.58
C ILE A 761 -14.51 85.07 138.55
N ARG A 762 -13.33 85.70 138.71
CA ARG A 762 -12.19 85.49 137.79
C ARG A 762 -11.76 84.02 137.73
N LEU A 763 -11.61 83.35 138.89
CA LEU A 763 -11.24 81.93 138.94
C LEU A 763 -12.32 81.01 138.35
N SER A 764 -13.60 81.38 138.48
CA SER A 764 -14.72 80.66 137.85
C SER A 764 -14.66 80.76 136.33
N VAL A 765 -14.40 81.95 135.78
CA VAL A 765 -14.22 82.17 134.33
C VAL A 765 -12.97 81.45 133.81
N GLU A 766 -11.85 81.50 134.53
CA GLU A 766 -10.64 80.74 134.17
C GLU A 766 -10.89 79.22 134.16
N ARG A 767 -11.69 78.70 135.09
CA ARG A 767 -12.08 77.28 135.13
C ARG A 767 -13.01 76.91 133.97
N GLU A 768 -13.97 77.79 133.62
CA GLU A 768 -14.89 77.57 132.50
C GLU A 768 -14.17 77.62 131.15
N ASN A 769 -13.24 78.56 130.95
CA ASN A 769 -12.42 78.65 129.74
C ASN A 769 -11.57 77.38 129.55
N LYS A 770 -10.92 76.90 130.62
CA LYS A 770 -10.17 75.63 130.56
C LYS A 770 -11.04 74.42 130.27
N ALA A 771 -12.30 74.41 130.71
CA ALA A 771 -13.24 73.35 130.36
C ALA A 771 -13.62 73.38 128.86
N LYS A 772 -13.71 74.58 128.26
CA LYS A 772 -13.94 74.75 126.81
C LYS A 772 -12.72 74.32 125.99
N GLU A 773 -11.52 74.78 126.34
CA GLU A 773 -10.26 74.35 125.71
C GLU A 773 -10.09 72.82 125.72
N LEU A 774 -10.48 72.17 126.82
CA LEU A 774 -10.39 70.72 126.96
C LEU A 774 -11.43 69.99 126.10
N ALA A 775 -12.67 70.50 126.01
CA ALA A 775 -13.70 69.96 125.12
C ALA A 775 -13.37 70.17 123.63
N GLU A 776 -12.77 71.30 123.24
CA GLU A 776 -12.26 71.54 121.88
C GLU A 776 -11.15 70.54 121.53
N LEU A 777 -10.22 70.28 122.45
CA LEU A 777 -9.14 69.31 122.26
C LEU A 777 -9.67 67.87 122.14
N GLU A 778 -10.67 67.49 122.95
CA GLU A 778 -11.37 66.21 122.83
C GLU A 778 -12.08 66.07 121.48
N HIS A 779 -12.74 67.13 121.00
CA HIS A 779 -13.41 67.12 119.70
C HIS A 779 -12.41 66.90 118.55
N VAL A 780 -11.30 67.65 118.53
CA VAL A 780 -10.22 67.50 117.54
C VAL A 780 -9.59 66.11 117.58
N HIS A 781 -9.44 65.53 118.79
CA HIS A 781 -8.92 64.17 118.93
C HIS A 781 -9.89 63.10 118.39
N GLU A 782 -11.20 63.27 118.56
CA GLU A 782 -12.20 62.40 117.92
C GLU A 782 -12.29 62.61 116.39
N GLU A 783 -12.08 63.83 115.89
CA GLU A 783 -11.93 64.07 114.45
C GLU A 783 -10.69 63.36 113.88
N PHE A 784 -9.54 63.45 114.55
CA PHE A 784 -8.35 62.71 114.14
C PHE A 784 -8.56 61.20 114.20
N LYS A 785 -9.27 60.65 115.20
CA LYS A 785 -9.66 59.24 115.20
C LYS A 785 -10.51 58.86 113.97
N ARG A 786 -11.51 59.68 113.61
CA ARG A 786 -12.34 59.46 112.41
C ARG A 786 -11.51 59.52 111.12
N GLN A 787 -10.55 60.44 111.03
CA GLN A 787 -9.61 60.48 109.92
C GLN A 787 -8.74 59.22 109.89
N MET A 788 -8.20 58.78 111.03
CA MET A 788 -7.40 57.55 111.13
C MET A 788 -8.18 56.30 110.74
N THR A 789 -9.47 56.18 111.07
CA THR A 789 -10.31 55.04 110.61
C THR A 789 -10.58 55.05 109.11
N ASN A 790 -10.44 56.21 108.46
CA ASN A 790 -10.62 56.38 107.02
C ASN A 790 -9.29 56.29 106.24
N LEU A 791 -8.13 56.25 106.91
CA LEU A 791 -6.85 56.05 106.24
C LEU A 791 -6.77 54.63 105.66
N PRO A 792 -6.23 54.47 104.44
CA PRO A 792 -6.24 53.18 103.76
C PRO A 792 -5.25 52.21 104.39
N ASP A 793 -5.77 51.27 105.19
CA ASP A 793 -5.02 50.13 105.68
C ASP A 793 -4.26 49.39 104.56
N PRO A 794 -3.13 48.71 104.85
CA PRO A 794 -2.45 47.84 103.90
C PRO A 794 -3.38 46.82 103.22
N SER A 795 -4.44 46.38 103.92
CA SER A 795 -5.51 45.53 103.38
C SER A 795 -6.34 46.23 102.30
N VAL A 796 -6.71 47.51 102.48
CA VAL A 796 -7.42 48.33 101.48
C VAL A 796 -6.55 48.50 100.23
N ARG A 797 -5.24 48.75 100.39
CA ARG A 797 -4.30 48.83 99.25
C ARG A 797 -4.19 47.50 98.48
N GLN A 798 -4.23 46.36 99.16
CA GLN A 798 -4.29 45.05 98.49
C GLN A 798 -5.62 44.84 97.75
N LYS A 799 -6.76 45.13 98.39
CA LYS A 799 -8.09 45.10 97.75
C LYS A 799 -8.16 45.98 96.50
N LEU A 800 -7.62 47.20 96.57
CA LEU A 800 -7.53 48.12 95.43
C LEU A 800 -6.66 47.56 94.29
N CYS A 801 -5.52 46.94 94.60
CA CYS A 801 -4.67 46.30 93.59
C CYS A 801 -5.37 45.12 92.90
N ILE A 802 -6.11 44.31 93.66
CA ILE A 802 -6.93 43.21 93.13
C ILE A 802 -8.05 43.77 92.24
N GLN A 803 -8.79 44.79 92.70
CA GLN A 803 -9.86 45.42 91.94
C GLN A 803 -9.34 46.09 90.66
N GLN A 804 -8.15 46.70 90.67
CA GLN A 804 -7.50 47.21 89.46
C GLN A 804 -7.16 46.10 88.46
N ARG A 805 -6.77 44.90 88.90
CA ARG A 805 -6.58 43.73 88.03
C ARG A 805 -7.91 43.23 87.44
N ILE A 806 -8.96 43.19 88.25
CA ILE A 806 -10.32 42.81 87.82
C ILE A 806 -10.84 43.81 86.77
N ASN A 807 -10.80 45.11 87.05
CA ASN A 807 -11.18 46.16 86.12
C ASN A 807 -10.39 46.04 84.79
N ARG A 808 -9.06 45.85 84.83
CA ARG A 808 -8.26 45.62 83.61
C ARG A 808 -8.69 44.39 82.80
N ARG A 809 -9.20 43.33 83.45
CA ARG A 809 -9.76 42.15 82.77
C ARG A 809 -11.13 42.47 82.15
N GLN A 810 -12.02 43.11 82.90
CA GLN A 810 -13.33 43.55 82.42
C GLN A 810 -13.22 44.57 81.27
N THR A 811 -12.27 45.51 81.31
CA THR A 811 -12.02 46.44 80.19
C THR A 811 -11.57 45.71 78.92
N ARG A 812 -10.81 44.61 79.04
CA ARG A 812 -10.44 43.78 77.88
C ARG A 812 -11.66 43.03 77.33
N GLN A 813 -12.50 42.47 78.20
CA GLN A 813 -13.76 41.83 77.79
C GLN A 813 -14.73 42.82 77.13
N LEU A 814 -14.92 44.02 77.70
CA LEU A 814 -15.71 45.09 77.09
C LEU A 814 -15.13 45.56 75.75
N LYS A 815 -13.80 45.58 75.57
CA LYS A 815 -13.18 45.87 74.27
C LYS A 815 -13.44 44.77 73.25
N ALA A 816 -13.42 43.49 73.66
CA ALA A 816 -13.81 42.37 72.80
C ALA A 816 -15.28 42.45 72.41
N MET A 817 -16.20 42.56 73.38
CA MET A 817 -17.64 42.67 73.12
C MET A 817 -18.00 43.92 72.30
N LYS A 818 -17.29 45.05 72.43
CA LYS A 818 -17.44 46.23 71.56
C LYS A 818 -16.92 46.00 70.14
N ALA A 819 -15.91 45.14 69.95
CA ALA A 819 -15.46 44.73 68.62
C ALA A 819 -16.45 43.76 67.97
N GLU A 820 -16.96 42.79 68.73
CA GLU A 820 -18.03 41.87 68.32
C GLU A 820 -19.31 42.63 67.95
N LEU A 821 -19.74 43.60 68.75
CA LEU A 821 -20.86 44.49 68.42
C LEU A 821 -20.63 45.26 67.11
N ARG A 822 -19.44 45.84 66.90
CA ARG A 822 -19.12 46.52 65.63
C ARG A 822 -19.12 45.58 64.43
N ILE A 823 -18.65 44.35 64.60
CA ILE A 823 -18.73 43.33 63.56
C ILE A 823 -20.21 43.07 63.26
N ASN A 824 -21.03 42.80 64.28
CA ASN A 824 -22.47 42.59 64.14
C ASN A 824 -23.22 43.78 63.53
N GLU A 825 -22.84 45.04 63.81
CA GLU A 825 -23.40 46.24 63.19
C GLU A 825 -23.09 46.30 61.67
N ILE A 826 -21.88 45.91 61.26
CA ILE A 826 -21.50 45.80 59.84
C ILE A 826 -22.25 44.64 59.18
N ASP A 827 -22.36 43.51 59.90
CA ASP A 827 -23.09 42.32 59.50
C ASP A 827 -24.60 42.60 59.33
N LEU A 828 -25.20 43.45 60.17
CA LEU A 828 -26.58 43.90 60.02
C LEU A 828 -26.73 44.84 58.81
N LYS A 829 -25.87 45.86 58.67
CA LYS A 829 -25.92 46.78 57.51
C LYS A 829 -25.72 46.10 56.17
N THR A 830 -24.86 45.09 56.11
CA THR A 830 -24.68 44.27 54.90
C THR A 830 -25.90 43.39 54.60
N ARG A 831 -26.59 42.87 55.63
CA ARG A 831 -27.90 42.22 55.46
C ARG A 831 -29.00 43.20 55.04
N GLU A 832 -29.03 44.41 55.59
CA GLU A 832 -29.95 45.48 55.20
C GLU A 832 -29.75 45.84 53.72
N HIS A 833 -28.52 46.09 53.26
CA HIS A 833 -28.24 46.36 51.84
C HIS A 833 -28.55 45.17 50.91
N LEU A 834 -28.39 43.93 51.36
CA LEU A 834 -28.85 42.74 50.61
C LEU A 834 -30.37 42.72 50.50
N ILE A 835 -31.09 43.04 51.59
CA ILE A 835 -32.55 43.12 51.61
C ILE A 835 -33.05 44.27 50.74
N GLU A 836 -32.43 45.45 50.80
CA GLU A 836 -32.71 46.59 49.92
C GLU A 836 -32.52 46.20 48.45
N GLY A 837 -31.38 45.57 48.11
CA GLY A 837 -31.11 45.08 46.76
C GLY A 837 -32.14 44.04 46.27
N PHE A 838 -32.58 43.11 47.12
CA PHE A 838 -33.66 42.18 46.80
C PHE A 838 -35.02 42.88 46.68
N GLN A 839 -35.32 43.89 47.49
CA GLN A 839 -36.52 44.71 47.36
C GLN A 839 -36.50 45.53 46.06
N GLU A 840 -35.34 46.00 45.61
CA GLU A 840 -35.18 46.71 44.35
C GLU A 840 -35.32 45.77 43.14
N GLN A 841 -34.75 44.57 43.20
CA GLN A 841 -35.02 43.51 42.21
C GLN A 841 -36.50 43.14 42.16
N LEU A 842 -37.17 42.99 43.31
CA LEU A 842 -38.62 42.76 43.37
C LEU A 842 -39.42 43.94 42.83
N ARG A 843 -39.01 45.19 43.08
CA ARG A 843 -39.64 46.39 42.50
C ARG A 843 -39.48 46.44 40.98
N LEU A 844 -38.29 46.15 40.45
CA LEU A 844 -38.04 46.05 39.02
C LEU A 844 -38.87 44.94 38.39
N HIS A 845 -38.89 43.75 38.98
CA HIS A 845 -39.70 42.64 38.49
C HIS A 845 -41.21 42.92 38.61
N HIS A 846 -41.66 43.70 39.60
CA HIS A 846 -43.03 44.21 39.69
C HIS A 846 -43.33 45.35 38.70
N LEU A 847 -42.34 46.14 38.29
CA LEU A 847 -42.47 47.15 37.24
C LEU A 847 -42.59 46.46 35.87
N GLU A 848 -41.71 45.50 35.55
CA GLU A 848 -41.81 44.67 34.34
C GLU A 848 -43.12 43.89 34.28
N ASN A 849 -43.56 43.30 35.41
CA ASN A 849 -44.88 42.66 35.47
C ASN A 849 -46.05 43.66 35.39
N LYS A 850 -45.87 44.93 35.81
CA LYS A 850 -46.89 45.98 35.67
C LYS A 850 -46.94 46.56 34.27
N GLU A 851 -45.82 46.68 33.55
CA GLU A 851 -45.84 47.04 32.12
C GLU A 851 -46.57 45.95 31.30
N ASN A 852 -46.40 44.68 31.67
CA ASN A 852 -47.22 43.57 31.17
C ASN A 852 -48.68 43.53 31.70
N PHE A 853 -49.07 44.44 32.60
CA PHE A 853 -50.42 44.57 33.17
C PHE A 853 -51.03 45.98 33.05
N ILE A 854 -50.52 46.86 32.17
CA ILE A 854 -51.18 48.15 31.79
C ILE A 854 -52.38 47.87 30.86
N GLY A 855 -53.27 47.00 31.34
CA GLY A 855 -54.34 46.38 30.58
C GLY A 855 -55.52 45.95 31.45
N LYS A 856 -55.77 46.61 32.60
CA LYS A 856 -57.09 46.84 33.24
C LYS A 856 -57.00 47.48 34.64
N GLY A 857 -57.71 48.60 34.82
CA GLY A 857 -58.51 48.89 36.03
C GLY A 857 -57.85 49.65 37.18
N ASP A 858 -58.27 50.90 37.37
CA ASP A 858 -58.00 51.70 38.57
C ASP A 858 -58.63 51.12 39.85
N PHE A 859 -57.88 51.04 40.95
CA PHE A 859 -58.45 51.03 42.30
C PHE A 859 -57.58 51.83 43.28
N SER A 860 -58.11 52.96 43.72
CA SER A 860 -57.52 53.81 44.77
C SER A 860 -58.03 53.36 46.14
N ILE A 861 -57.13 52.99 47.06
CA ILE A 861 -57.45 52.83 48.48
C ILE A 861 -56.39 53.56 49.32
N ARG A 862 -56.87 54.37 50.28
CA ARG A 862 -56.10 55.36 51.03
C ARG A 862 -56.40 55.21 52.53
N SER A 863 -55.60 54.39 53.22
CA SER A 863 -55.67 54.15 54.67
C SER A 863 -54.41 53.41 55.12
N GLY A 864 -53.81 53.66 56.28
CA GLY A 864 -54.08 54.66 57.31
C GLY A 864 -52.90 54.68 58.30
N LYS A 865 -52.73 55.76 59.07
CA LYS A 865 -51.71 55.82 60.13
C LYS A 865 -52.20 54.97 61.32
N ALA A 866 -51.38 54.06 61.81
CA ALA A 866 -51.57 53.41 63.10
C ALA A 866 -50.43 53.86 64.04
N THR A 867 -50.80 54.28 65.24
CA THR A 867 -49.91 54.78 66.30
C THR A 867 -50.18 53.96 67.55
N GLU A 868 -49.35 52.94 67.75
CA GLU A 868 -49.30 51.95 68.85
C GLU A 868 -47.83 51.45 68.85
N ASP A 869 -47.07 51.33 69.95
CA ASP A 869 -47.39 51.49 71.37
C ASP A 869 -46.28 52.21 72.15
N GLU A 870 -46.67 53.01 73.14
CA GLU A 870 -45.81 53.46 74.25
C GLU A 870 -45.83 52.42 75.37
N PHE A 871 -44.86 51.50 75.47
CA PHE A 871 -44.72 50.65 76.67
C PHE A 871 -43.28 50.45 77.15
N THR A 872 -42.96 51.23 78.19
CA THR A 872 -42.18 50.85 79.38
C THR A 872 -40.84 50.10 79.23
N GLU A 873 -39.74 50.81 79.48
CA GLU A 873 -38.73 50.32 80.43
C GLU A 873 -38.05 51.50 81.15
N GLN A 874 -38.68 51.97 82.24
CA GLN A 874 -38.12 52.93 83.19
C GLN A 874 -37.58 52.17 84.42
N VAL A 875 -36.35 51.66 84.38
CA VAL A 875 -35.66 51.12 85.57
C VAL A 875 -34.17 51.46 85.52
N PHE A 876 -33.60 51.84 86.67
CA PHE A 876 -32.19 52.21 86.89
C PHE A 876 -31.69 53.55 86.30
N ASP A 877 -32.11 54.66 86.92
CA ASP A 877 -31.23 55.83 87.07
C ASP A 877 -31.42 56.48 88.46
N MET A 878 -30.89 55.81 89.50
CA MET A 878 -31.02 56.20 90.92
C MET A 878 -29.74 55.86 91.70
N SER A 879 -28.62 56.51 91.37
CA SER A 879 -27.43 56.55 92.24
C SER A 879 -26.48 57.72 91.88
N ALA A 880 -26.94 58.95 92.06
CA ALA A 880 -26.14 60.17 91.84
C ALA A 880 -26.38 61.26 92.90
N THR A 881 -26.61 60.85 94.16
CA THR A 881 -26.90 61.75 95.28
C THR A 881 -26.30 61.24 96.59
N CYS A 882 -24.97 61.30 96.72
CA CYS A 882 -24.25 61.30 98.01
C CYS A 882 -22.75 61.52 97.77
N GLU A 883 -22.28 62.76 97.92
CA GLU A 883 -21.07 63.11 98.70
C GLU A 883 -21.04 64.64 98.86
N SER A 884 -20.78 65.08 100.09
CA SER A 884 -20.63 66.47 100.53
C SER A 884 -19.19 66.72 100.96
#